data_AF-A0AAD1PZ72-F1
#
_entry.id   AF-A0AAD1PZ72-F1
#
_cell.length_a   1.000
_cell.length_b   1.000
_cell.length_c   1.000
_cell.angle_alpha   90.00
_cell.angle_beta   90.00
_cell.angle_gamma   90.00
#
_symmetry.space_group_name_H-M   'P 1'
#
loop_
_entity.id
_entity.type
_entity.pdbx_description
1 polymer ?
#
loop_
_entity_poly.entity_id
_entity_poly.type
_entity_poly.pdbx_seq_one_letter_code
_entity_poly.pdbx_strand_id
1 'polypeptide(L)'
;MDTNFSSDRVIVKLKPGANSNEISNLQAQIGVTKVSTASQLGIDIWQIPSGTVEKIISTYKNDPRFEYIEPDYIITLEDVEKPSSATESSEKITPQATTPNDPGYSQLWGLNNIGQSGGKADADIDAPEAWDIQRGNPNLVIGVIDTGVDYNHPDLVGNIWTNPGEIAGDRIDNDRNGYIDDVRGWDFAYNDNNPMDVDGHGTHVAGTIAGKGNNGVGVTGVAWNAKIMPLKFLNDSGSGSLSNAILAINYATAKGVKLTNNSWGGGGYSQALSDAINTAGQRGALFIASAGNESNNNDANPAYPASYNLSNIISVASTTRTDGLSWFSNYGATTVDLGAPGSDIYSTLPNSSYGTLSGTSMASPHVTGAAALLWSQNPTWTAQQIKNRLMSTGDSISALNGKTVSGKRLNINNALSNLPSVTVNVSPATVQEDGAGNLTYSFSRSGNLTSAMTVNFGVAGTANAAAVGSDPADYTVLTNSAVKFSPSTKTGTITFAAGSSTAQLVVDPTADTLAESQNETVVFNINSGTGYIGGTPNTATGTIVSEEVLPIFTNPNSITIPSSGSASPYPSTINVSGVSGNIANIQVSLSGLSHTWPDDVDMFLRGPGGQKVMLMSDAGDFADLNNVNLTFSDSASGTLPDGSQITSGTYRPTDYQVGDTFPTPAPAGPYGTALSAFNGTNPNGAWQLFVQDDVGWDSGSIAGGWSLTIQRTSTINGTAGADNLIGTANPDIINGLAGNDTLNGNTGADTLVGGLGNDIYVVDNTGDIATELASQGTDLIQSSVTYTLPANVEDLTLTGTTAINGTGNTVANIITGNTANNILNGSSGADQLKGGTGNDTYVVDNTGDVVTELASQGTDLIQSSVTYTLPANVEDLTLTGTTAINGTGNTLANTVTGNTANNILNGGTGNDNLIGGSGTDQLLGSDGNDSLSGDAGNDTLTGGLGADKFIYNTNAAFTTTAVGVDTITDFNISQTDQIVLDKTTFTSISSIAGTGFSVASEFAKVTSDALAATSAADIVYNTTTGGLFYNQNGTAAGLGTGAQFLTLTNKPALTATQFLIQA
;
A
#
# COMPACT_ATOMS: atom_id res chain seq x y z
N MET A 1 -20.31 34.59 27.22
CA MET A 1 -20.41 33.14 27.01
C MET A 1 -21.57 32.97 26.06
N ASP A 2 -21.27 32.51 24.85
CA ASP A 2 -22.30 32.17 23.88
C ASP A 2 -23.14 31.02 24.45
N THR A 3 -24.45 31.24 24.57
CA THR A 3 -25.37 30.28 25.22
C THR A 3 -26.00 29.30 24.24
N ASN A 4 -25.51 29.23 23.00
CA ASN A 4 -26.12 28.47 21.92
C ASN A 4 -25.33 27.17 21.62
N PHE A 5 -25.53 26.16 22.45
CA PHE A 5 -24.97 24.81 22.28
C PHE A 5 -26.03 23.75 22.58
N SER A 6 -25.85 22.54 22.05
CA SER A 6 -26.75 21.42 22.31
C SER A 6 -26.88 21.18 23.82
N SER A 7 -28.11 21.00 24.31
CA SER A 7 -28.37 20.81 25.74
C SER A 7 -27.94 19.46 26.30
N ASP A 8 -27.64 18.49 25.43
CA ASP A 8 -27.38 17.09 25.80
C ASP A 8 -26.11 16.49 25.20
N ARG A 9 -25.22 17.27 24.55
CA ARG A 9 -24.00 16.75 23.90
C ARG A 9 -22.73 17.48 24.32
N VAL A 10 -21.63 16.72 24.40
CA VAL A 10 -20.27 17.23 24.55
C VAL A 10 -19.33 16.54 23.56
N ILE A 11 -18.33 17.29 23.11
CA ILE A 11 -17.24 16.82 22.25
C ILE A 11 -16.05 16.54 23.15
N VAL A 12 -15.45 15.35 23.04
CA VAL A 12 -14.34 14.96 23.90
C VAL A 12 -13.18 14.38 23.08
N LYS A 13 -11.96 14.68 23.52
CA LYS A 13 -10.74 14.01 23.08
C LYS A 13 -9.96 13.53 24.29
N LEU A 14 -9.55 12.27 24.25
CA LEU A 14 -8.82 11.62 25.33
C LEU A 14 -7.33 11.76 25.12
N LYS A 15 -6.55 11.84 26.21
CA LYS A 15 -5.09 11.87 26.08
C LYS A 15 -4.55 10.54 25.55
N PRO A 16 -3.47 10.54 24.75
CA PRO A 16 -2.79 9.33 24.33
C PRO A 16 -2.42 8.44 25.53
N GLY A 17 -2.81 7.16 25.48
CA GLY A 17 -2.59 6.19 26.57
C GLY A 17 -3.64 6.17 27.68
N ALA A 18 -4.76 6.89 27.54
CA ALA A 18 -5.89 6.76 28.45
C ALA A 18 -6.44 5.33 28.44
N ASN A 19 -6.49 4.69 29.61
CA ASN A 19 -6.88 3.29 29.74
C ASN A 19 -8.38 3.07 29.41
N SER A 20 -8.69 2.16 28.50
CA SER A 20 -10.06 1.89 28.03
C SER A 20 -11.04 1.50 29.15
N ASN A 21 -10.57 0.83 30.21
CA ASN A 21 -11.40 0.50 31.37
C ASN A 21 -11.66 1.74 32.24
N GLU A 22 -10.68 2.63 32.41
CA GLU A 22 -10.87 3.89 33.14
C GLU A 22 -11.84 4.83 32.44
N ILE A 23 -11.83 4.83 31.09
CA ILE A 23 -12.76 5.60 30.28
C ILE A 23 -14.16 5.00 30.32
N SER A 24 -14.30 3.68 30.21
CA SER A 24 -15.59 3.00 30.35
C SER A 24 -16.21 3.23 31.73
N ASN A 25 -15.38 3.19 32.78
CA ASN A 25 -15.80 3.51 34.15
C ASN A 25 -16.19 4.98 34.30
N LEU A 26 -15.46 5.90 33.67
CA LEU A 26 -15.80 7.33 33.65
C LEU A 26 -17.13 7.58 32.94
N GLN A 27 -17.34 6.96 31.78
CA GLN A 27 -18.59 7.04 31.04
C GLN A 27 -19.76 6.54 31.88
N ALA A 28 -19.61 5.38 32.54
CA ALA A 28 -20.59 4.85 33.47
C ALA A 28 -20.83 5.75 34.69
N GLN A 29 -19.79 6.39 35.22
CA GLN A 29 -19.87 7.32 36.35
C GLN A 29 -20.62 8.61 36.00
N ILE A 30 -20.38 9.17 34.81
CA ILE A 30 -21.09 10.36 34.33
C ILE A 30 -22.49 9.97 33.81
N GLY A 31 -22.65 8.71 33.42
CA GLY A 31 -23.85 8.17 32.80
C GLY A 31 -23.95 8.47 31.30
N VAL A 32 -22.88 8.91 30.64
CA VAL A 32 -22.91 9.31 29.23
C VAL A 32 -22.87 8.11 28.28
N THR A 33 -23.44 8.26 27.09
CA THR A 33 -23.34 7.29 25.98
C THR A 33 -22.56 7.89 24.82
N LYS A 34 -21.63 7.12 24.25
CA LYS A 34 -20.94 7.51 23.02
C LYS A 34 -21.90 7.37 21.84
N VAL A 35 -22.13 8.45 21.10
CA VAL A 35 -23.10 8.48 19.98
C VAL A 35 -22.42 8.50 18.61
N SER A 36 -21.19 8.99 18.52
CA SER A 36 -20.38 8.95 17.29
C SER A 36 -18.90 9.18 17.60
N THR A 37 -18.02 8.89 16.63
CA THR A 37 -16.57 9.06 16.73
C THR A 37 -15.98 9.54 15.41
N ALA A 38 -15.14 10.58 15.46
CA ALA A 38 -14.24 10.94 14.37
C ALA A 38 -12.90 10.21 14.60
N SER A 39 -12.83 8.96 14.14
CA SER A 39 -11.76 8.01 14.49
C SER A 39 -10.36 8.49 14.12
N GLN A 40 -10.22 9.17 12.97
CA GLN A 40 -8.92 9.71 12.51
C GLN A 40 -8.43 10.89 13.37
N LEU A 41 -9.31 11.50 14.17
CA LEU A 41 -9.00 12.63 15.05
C LEU A 41 -8.91 12.20 16.53
N GLY A 42 -9.31 10.97 16.85
CA GLY A 42 -9.44 10.51 18.24
C GLY A 42 -10.52 11.27 19.04
N ILE A 43 -11.51 11.83 18.35
CA ILE A 43 -12.58 12.63 18.95
C ILE A 43 -13.85 11.79 19.08
N ASP A 44 -14.44 11.75 20.27
CA ASP A 44 -15.74 11.14 20.52
C ASP A 44 -16.82 12.20 20.76
N ILE A 45 -18.06 11.89 20.36
CA ILE A 45 -19.25 12.65 20.71
C ILE A 45 -20.03 11.88 21.77
N TRP A 46 -20.24 12.49 22.93
CA TRP A 46 -20.94 11.88 24.05
C TRP A 46 -22.28 12.57 24.30
N GLN A 47 -23.33 11.77 24.47
CA GLN A 47 -24.66 12.21 24.87
C GLN A 47 -24.84 12.09 26.39
N ILE A 48 -25.47 13.09 26.98
CA ILE A 48 -25.69 13.26 28.41
C ILE A 48 -27.16 12.95 28.70
N PRO A 49 -27.50 11.86 29.41
CA PRO A 49 -28.89 11.49 29.64
C PRO A 49 -29.56 12.26 30.79
N SER A 50 -28.81 12.87 31.72
CA SER A 50 -29.37 13.77 32.74
C SER A 50 -28.30 14.72 33.31
N GLY A 51 -28.66 15.97 33.56
CA GLY A 51 -27.74 17.05 33.96
C GLY A 51 -27.76 18.21 32.96
N THR A 52 -26.82 19.15 33.10
CA THR A 52 -26.61 20.21 32.10
C THR A 52 -25.19 20.11 31.57
N VAL A 53 -25.00 20.40 30.27
CA VAL A 53 -23.69 20.40 29.59
C VAL A 53 -22.68 21.27 30.34
N GLU A 54 -23.11 22.40 30.88
CA GLU A 54 -22.27 23.31 31.67
C GLU A 54 -21.78 22.67 32.97
N LYS A 55 -22.63 21.86 33.63
CA LYS A 55 -22.24 21.15 34.84
C LYS A 55 -21.19 20.08 34.54
N ILE A 56 -21.33 19.36 33.43
CA ILE A 56 -20.36 18.32 33.04
C ILE A 56 -19.03 18.97 32.64
N ILE A 57 -19.04 19.99 31.78
CA ILE A 57 -17.82 20.68 31.37
C ILE A 57 -17.13 21.31 32.59
N SER A 58 -17.85 22.02 33.45
CA SER A 58 -17.24 22.64 34.63
C SER A 58 -16.62 21.64 35.61
N THR A 59 -17.16 20.42 35.67
CA THR A 59 -16.65 19.33 36.52
C THR A 59 -15.42 18.67 35.92
N TYR A 60 -15.40 18.41 34.61
CA TYR A 60 -14.40 17.54 33.97
C TYR A 60 -13.39 18.26 33.06
N LYS A 61 -13.53 19.58 32.82
CA LYS A 61 -12.59 20.35 31.97
C LYS A 61 -11.11 20.25 32.36
N ASN A 62 -10.81 19.94 33.62
CA ASN A 62 -9.46 19.81 34.14
C ASN A 62 -9.10 18.36 34.49
N ASP A 63 -9.92 17.39 34.09
CA ASP A 63 -9.65 15.98 34.37
C ASP A 63 -8.41 15.53 33.57
N PRO A 64 -7.44 14.84 34.21
CA PRO A 64 -6.19 14.48 33.56
C PRO A 64 -6.36 13.55 32.36
N ARG A 65 -7.50 12.87 32.21
CA ARG A 65 -7.79 11.92 31.12
C ARG A 65 -8.22 12.59 29.82
N PHE A 66 -8.77 13.81 29.87
CA PHE A 66 -9.16 14.56 28.68
C PHE A 66 -8.02 15.43 28.19
N GLU A 67 -7.79 15.42 26.89
CA GLU A 67 -7.09 16.50 26.20
C GLU A 67 -8.00 17.74 26.16
N TYR A 68 -9.28 17.54 25.85
CA TYR A 68 -10.35 18.52 26.04
C TYR A 68 -11.73 17.88 26.16
N ILE A 69 -12.64 18.61 26.80
CA ILE A 69 -14.08 18.39 26.84
C ILE A 69 -14.79 19.73 26.67
N GLU A 70 -15.55 19.88 25.59
CA GLU A 70 -16.14 21.15 25.17
C GLU A 70 -17.62 20.99 24.74
N PRO A 71 -18.41 22.08 24.74
CA PRO A 71 -19.82 22.00 24.37
C PRO A 71 -19.97 21.83 22.86
N ASP A 72 -21.00 21.12 22.45
CA ASP A 72 -21.36 20.98 21.04
C ASP A 72 -22.18 22.20 20.58
N TYR A 73 -21.50 23.24 20.08
CA TYR A 73 -22.14 24.50 19.66
C TYR A 73 -23.16 24.29 18.54
N ILE A 74 -24.24 25.09 18.55
CA ILE A 74 -25.19 25.15 17.45
C ILE A 74 -24.72 26.20 16.45
N ILE A 75 -24.47 25.75 15.23
CA ILE A 75 -24.13 26.55 14.08
C ILE A 75 -25.41 26.85 13.31
N THR A 76 -25.59 28.10 12.92
CA THR A 76 -26.66 28.55 12.02
C THR A 76 -26.03 29.25 10.85
N LEU A 77 -26.67 29.23 9.69
CA LEU A 77 -26.26 30.09 8.58
C LEU A 77 -26.22 31.55 9.04
N GLU A 78 -25.19 32.28 8.60
CA GLU A 78 -25.10 33.72 8.79
C GLU A 78 -26.21 34.39 7.94
N ASP A 79 -26.95 35.36 8.49
CA ASP A 79 -28.14 35.96 7.87
C ASP A 79 -27.91 36.33 6.38
N VAL A 80 -28.65 35.66 5.46
CA VAL A 80 -28.62 35.94 4.02
C VAL A 80 -29.71 36.93 3.62
N GLU A 81 -29.34 38.05 3.01
CA GLU A 81 -30.29 39.08 2.57
C GLU A 81 -30.77 38.93 1.11
N LYS A 82 -32.05 39.26 0.86
CA LYS A 82 -32.67 39.35 -0.48
C LYS A 82 -33.02 40.82 -0.84
N PRO A 83 -32.33 41.48 -1.78
CA PRO A 83 -32.58 42.90 -2.06
C PRO A 83 -33.34 43.23 -3.37
N SER A 84 -33.79 44.49 -3.45
CA SER A 84 -34.68 45.12 -4.44
C SER A 84 -33.96 45.96 -5.51
N SER A 85 -34.50 45.96 -6.74
CA SER A 85 -33.97 46.49 -8.02
C SER A 85 -33.80 48.02 -8.17
N ALA A 86 -32.84 48.50 -9.01
CA ALA A 86 -33.05 49.42 -10.18
C ALA A 86 -31.76 49.99 -10.89
N THR A 87 -31.74 49.87 -12.23
CA THR A 87 -31.31 50.73 -13.40
C THR A 87 -30.00 51.55 -13.58
N GLU A 88 -29.33 51.26 -14.72
CA GLU A 88 -28.57 52.04 -15.77
C GLU A 88 -27.41 53.00 -15.38
N SER A 89 -26.26 53.15 -16.09
CA SER A 89 -25.95 53.11 -17.54
C SER A 89 -24.45 52.79 -17.86
N SER A 90 -24.19 52.49 -19.14
CA SER A 90 -23.02 51.94 -19.88
C SER A 90 -21.70 52.73 -19.97
N GLU A 91 -20.57 52.03 -20.21
CA GLU A 91 -19.82 51.98 -21.50
C GLU A 91 -18.44 51.22 -21.44
N LYS A 92 -18.24 50.22 -22.34
CA LYS A 92 -17.02 49.82 -23.12
C LYS A 92 -15.74 49.28 -22.42
N ILE A 93 -14.91 48.29 -22.88
CA ILE A 93 -14.75 47.32 -24.02
C ILE A 93 -13.91 46.12 -23.47
N THR A 94 -14.21 44.87 -23.89
CA THR A 94 -13.40 43.64 -23.67
C THR A 94 -12.66 43.13 -24.93
N PRO A 95 -11.49 42.45 -24.81
CA PRO A 95 -10.97 41.46 -25.78
C PRO A 95 -11.79 40.15 -25.76
N GLN A 96 -11.58 39.27 -26.73
CA GLN A 96 -12.42 38.11 -27.03
C GLN A 96 -12.34 37.00 -25.96
N ALA A 97 -13.21 37.06 -24.94
CA ALA A 97 -13.31 36.09 -23.84
C ALA A 97 -14.36 34.98 -24.08
N THR A 98 -14.13 33.77 -23.54
CA THR A 98 -15.11 32.67 -23.59
C THR A 98 -16.44 33.11 -22.95
N THR A 99 -17.51 33.15 -23.75
CA THR A 99 -18.87 33.38 -23.26
C THR A 99 -19.62 32.04 -23.24
N PRO A 100 -20.00 31.52 -22.06
CA PRO A 100 -20.83 30.32 -21.99
C PRO A 100 -22.21 30.56 -22.61
N ASN A 101 -22.85 29.50 -23.11
CA ASN A 101 -24.19 29.57 -23.69
C ASN A 101 -25.33 29.53 -22.65
N ASP A 102 -25.00 29.58 -21.36
CA ASP A 102 -25.94 29.42 -20.24
C ASP A 102 -26.86 30.66 -20.13
N PRO A 103 -28.21 30.49 -20.17
CA PRO A 103 -29.16 31.61 -20.27
C PRO A 103 -29.06 32.65 -19.13
N GLY A 104 -28.64 32.23 -17.94
CA GLY A 104 -28.47 33.05 -16.75
C GLY A 104 -27.16 33.83 -16.70
N TYR A 105 -26.21 33.59 -17.61
CA TYR A 105 -24.86 34.16 -17.58
C TYR A 105 -24.83 35.69 -17.49
N SER A 106 -25.76 36.38 -18.15
CA SER A 106 -25.85 37.85 -18.10
C SER A 106 -26.12 38.42 -16.69
N GLN A 107 -26.59 37.60 -15.75
CA GLN A 107 -26.83 38.01 -14.36
C GLN A 107 -25.60 37.78 -13.45
N LEU A 108 -24.57 37.09 -13.95
CA LEU A 108 -23.40 36.67 -13.16
C LEU A 108 -22.33 37.77 -13.12
N TRP A 109 -22.68 38.93 -12.56
CA TRP A 109 -21.78 40.07 -12.47
C TRP A 109 -20.47 39.72 -11.75
N GLY A 110 -20.52 38.86 -10.73
CA GLY A 110 -19.33 38.44 -9.98
C GLY A 110 -18.32 37.67 -10.83
N LEU A 111 -18.77 37.02 -11.91
CA LEU A 111 -17.90 36.35 -12.89
C LEU A 111 -17.42 37.31 -13.97
N ASN A 112 -18.32 38.19 -14.43
CA ASN A 112 -18.07 39.17 -15.49
C ASN A 112 -19.00 40.38 -15.34
N ASN A 113 -18.45 41.53 -15.00
CA ASN A 113 -19.19 42.76 -14.76
C ASN A 113 -18.88 43.76 -15.87
N ILE A 114 -19.80 43.85 -16.82
CA ILE A 114 -19.80 44.85 -17.88
C ILE A 114 -20.68 46.06 -17.54
N GLY A 115 -21.07 46.21 -16.26
CA GLY A 115 -22.02 47.23 -15.77
C GLY A 115 -23.49 46.84 -15.95
N GLN A 116 -23.78 45.60 -16.34
CA GLN A 116 -25.12 45.11 -16.71
C GLN A 116 -26.14 45.08 -15.56
N SER A 117 -25.68 45.24 -14.32
CA SER A 117 -26.53 45.27 -13.12
C SER A 117 -26.33 46.53 -12.27
N GLY A 118 -25.88 47.65 -12.86
CA GLY A 118 -25.69 48.92 -12.13
C GLY A 118 -24.41 48.94 -11.26
N GLY A 119 -23.37 48.24 -11.71
CA GLY A 119 -22.05 48.17 -11.07
C GLY A 119 -20.97 48.94 -11.83
N LYS A 120 -19.76 48.95 -11.27
CA LYS A 120 -18.55 49.43 -11.95
C LYS A 120 -18.07 48.30 -12.87
N ALA A 121 -17.93 48.57 -14.16
CA ALA A 121 -17.37 47.59 -15.08
C ALA A 121 -15.97 47.14 -14.60
N ASP A 122 -15.63 45.86 -14.83
CA ASP A 122 -14.35 45.24 -14.40
C ASP A 122 -14.25 45.00 -12.87
N ALA A 123 -15.33 45.29 -12.12
CA ALA A 123 -15.45 44.90 -10.72
C ALA A 123 -16.04 43.47 -10.64
N ASP A 124 -15.24 42.47 -11.03
CA ASP A 124 -15.60 41.05 -11.07
C ASP A 124 -14.40 40.14 -10.71
N ILE A 125 -14.16 39.01 -11.36
CA ILE A 125 -13.01 38.13 -11.06
C ILE A 125 -12.26 37.70 -12.33
N ASP A 126 -12.57 38.30 -13.47
CA ASP A 126 -12.06 37.96 -14.81
C ASP A 126 -12.26 36.48 -15.16
N ALA A 127 -13.44 35.92 -14.84
CA ALA A 127 -13.70 34.49 -15.08
C ALA A 127 -13.69 34.13 -16.59
N PRO A 128 -14.27 34.93 -17.50
CA PRO A 128 -14.26 34.63 -18.94
C PRO A 128 -12.86 34.53 -19.54
N GLU A 129 -11.97 35.42 -19.14
CA GLU A 129 -10.57 35.45 -19.54
C GLU A 129 -9.82 34.26 -18.93
N ALA A 130 -10.10 33.93 -17.67
CA ALA A 130 -9.56 32.75 -17.01
C ALA A 130 -9.97 31.44 -17.71
N TRP A 131 -11.21 31.34 -18.20
CA TRP A 131 -11.71 30.15 -18.87
C TRP A 131 -11.03 29.88 -20.21
N ASP A 132 -10.42 30.88 -20.85
CA ASP A 132 -9.58 30.64 -22.03
C ASP A 132 -8.32 29.82 -21.68
N ILE A 133 -7.89 29.85 -20.40
CA ILE A 133 -6.74 29.11 -19.88
C ILE A 133 -7.17 27.76 -19.29
N GLN A 134 -8.14 27.77 -18.35
CA GLN A 134 -8.55 26.59 -17.59
C GLN A 134 -10.02 26.69 -17.17
N ARG A 135 -10.74 25.56 -17.27
CA ARG A 135 -12.19 25.44 -17.02
C ARG A 135 -12.54 24.45 -15.88
N GLY A 136 -11.53 23.85 -15.26
CA GLY A 136 -11.66 22.89 -14.16
C GLY A 136 -11.40 21.44 -14.59
N ASN A 137 -11.08 20.60 -13.61
CA ASN A 137 -10.73 19.18 -13.79
C ASN A 137 -11.88 18.27 -13.32
N PRO A 138 -12.40 17.36 -14.17
CA PRO A 138 -13.47 16.42 -13.80
C PRO A 138 -13.11 15.39 -12.73
N ASN A 139 -11.83 15.28 -12.38
CA ASN A 139 -11.35 14.39 -11.32
C ASN A 139 -11.07 15.15 -10.00
N LEU A 140 -11.16 16.48 -10.00
CA LEU A 140 -10.98 17.28 -8.78
C LEU A 140 -12.30 17.34 -8.03
N VAL A 141 -12.32 16.75 -6.83
CA VAL A 141 -13.49 16.72 -5.95
C VAL A 141 -13.40 17.84 -4.91
N ILE A 142 -14.52 18.55 -4.71
CA ILE A 142 -14.68 19.67 -3.78
C ILE A 142 -15.79 19.31 -2.80
N GLY A 143 -15.46 19.28 -1.50
CA GLY A 143 -16.45 19.07 -0.45
C GLY A 143 -17.23 20.36 -0.17
N VAL A 144 -18.55 20.33 -0.32
CA VAL A 144 -19.43 21.44 0.08
C VAL A 144 -20.08 21.06 1.41
N ILE A 145 -19.53 21.60 2.50
CA ILE A 145 -19.99 21.32 3.88
C ILE A 145 -21.02 22.39 4.24
N ASP A 146 -22.30 22.07 4.10
CA ASP A 146 -23.40 23.05 4.09
C ASP A 146 -24.77 22.40 4.42
N THR A 147 -25.89 22.92 3.89
CA THR A 147 -27.27 22.38 4.02
C THR A 147 -27.56 21.19 3.12
N GLY A 148 -26.55 20.68 2.41
CA GLY A 148 -26.69 19.70 1.33
C GLY A 148 -26.59 20.33 -0.05
N VAL A 149 -26.80 19.54 -1.10
CA VAL A 149 -26.90 20.04 -2.48
C VAL A 149 -28.04 19.33 -3.19
N ASP A 150 -28.87 20.06 -3.94
CA ASP A 150 -29.80 19.45 -4.90
C ASP A 150 -29.01 18.81 -6.03
N TYR A 151 -28.58 17.56 -5.80
CA TYR A 151 -27.75 16.81 -6.72
C TYR A 151 -28.49 16.38 -8.00
N ASN A 152 -29.81 16.60 -8.07
CA ASN A 152 -30.62 16.40 -9.27
C ASN A 152 -30.83 17.70 -10.05
N HIS A 153 -30.36 18.84 -9.56
CA HIS A 153 -30.49 20.11 -10.23
C HIS A 153 -29.89 19.99 -11.65
N PRO A 154 -30.62 20.37 -12.73
CA PRO A 154 -30.19 20.17 -14.11
C PRO A 154 -28.81 20.78 -14.43
N ASP A 155 -28.49 21.85 -13.72
CA ASP A 155 -27.24 22.60 -13.87
C ASP A 155 -26.09 22.11 -12.96
N LEU A 156 -26.35 21.14 -12.08
CA LEU A 156 -25.34 20.56 -11.17
C LEU A 156 -25.12 19.07 -11.40
N VAL A 157 -26.14 18.33 -11.83
CA VAL A 157 -26.12 16.85 -11.91
C VAL A 157 -24.90 16.27 -12.64
N GLY A 158 -24.42 16.94 -13.71
CA GLY A 158 -23.23 16.52 -14.45
C GLY A 158 -21.90 16.71 -13.70
N ASN A 159 -21.91 17.53 -12.65
CA ASN A 159 -20.78 17.88 -11.80
C ASN A 159 -20.93 17.35 -10.36
N ILE A 160 -21.96 16.56 -10.04
CA ILE A 160 -22.01 15.89 -8.74
C ILE A 160 -21.04 14.70 -8.73
N TRP A 161 -20.29 14.56 -7.64
CA TRP A 161 -19.41 13.45 -7.37
C TRP A 161 -20.21 12.16 -7.13
N THR A 162 -19.63 11.04 -7.56
CA THR A 162 -20.14 9.70 -7.27
C THR A 162 -19.08 8.95 -6.51
N ASN A 163 -19.41 8.33 -5.38
CA ASN A 163 -18.47 7.48 -4.68
C ASN A 163 -18.14 6.25 -5.54
N PRO A 164 -16.89 6.09 -6.03
CA PRO A 164 -16.52 4.93 -6.83
C PRO A 164 -16.44 3.63 -6.00
N GLY A 165 -16.40 3.73 -4.67
CA GLY A 165 -16.37 2.60 -3.75
C GLY A 165 -17.74 2.05 -3.38
N GLU A 166 -18.84 2.67 -3.81
CA GLU A 166 -20.20 2.28 -3.43
C GLU A 166 -21.05 1.72 -4.58
N ILE A 167 -21.83 0.67 -4.28
CA ILE A 167 -22.86 0.14 -5.15
C ILE A 167 -24.20 0.73 -4.73
N ALA A 168 -24.77 1.59 -5.58
CA ALA A 168 -25.95 2.35 -5.18
C ALA A 168 -27.17 1.48 -4.83
N GLY A 169 -27.61 1.56 -3.57
CA GLY A 169 -28.90 1.08 -3.10
C GLY A 169 -28.93 -0.39 -2.67
N ASP A 170 -27.76 -1.00 -2.47
CA ASP A 170 -27.65 -2.37 -1.93
C ASP A 170 -27.70 -2.40 -0.39
N ARG A 171 -27.64 -1.23 0.27
CA ARG A 171 -27.66 -1.04 1.72
C ARG A 171 -26.45 -1.63 2.42
N ILE A 172 -25.32 -1.69 1.72
CA ILE A 172 -24.04 -2.14 2.23
C ILE A 172 -23.07 -0.95 2.25
N ASP A 173 -22.19 -0.91 3.24
CA ASP A 173 -21.02 -0.02 3.25
C ASP A 173 -19.89 -0.76 2.51
N ASN A 174 -19.84 -0.54 1.19
CA ASN A 174 -19.05 -1.33 0.26
C ASN A 174 -17.56 -1.00 0.37
N ASP A 175 -17.23 0.26 0.66
CA ASP A 175 -15.85 0.72 0.86
C ASP A 175 -15.43 0.75 2.34
N ARG A 176 -16.31 0.28 3.24
CA ARG A 176 -16.08 0.09 4.70
C ARG A 176 -15.66 1.38 5.39
N ASN A 177 -16.20 2.51 4.96
CA ASN A 177 -15.86 3.83 5.47
C ASN A 177 -16.70 4.24 6.69
N GLY A 178 -17.71 3.44 7.06
CA GLY A 178 -18.68 3.68 8.14
C GLY A 178 -20.01 4.27 7.70
N TYR A 179 -20.24 4.50 6.40
CA TYR A 179 -21.37 5.22 5.83
C TYR A 179 -22.01 4.43 4.68
N ILE A 180 -23.09 3.71 5.00
CA ILE A 180 -23.81 2.84 4.05
C ILE A 180 -24.39 3.65 2.88
N ASP A 181 -24.14 3.22 1.64
CA ASP A 181 -24.72 3.82 0.43
C ASP A 181 -24.42 5.33 0.28
N ASP A 182 -23.27 5.85 0.73
CA ASP A 182 -22.87 7.27 0.63
C ASP A 182 -22.49 7.72 -0.81
N VAL A 183 -23.24 7.24 -1.80
CA VAL A 183 -23.06 7.35 -3.26
C VAL A 183 -22.81 8.78 -3.74
N ARG A 184 -23.33 9.78 -3.03
CA ARG A 184 -23.26 11.20 -3.39
C ARG A 184 -22.58 12.05 -2.30
N GLY A 185 -22.06 11.45 -1.25
CA GLY A 185 -21.74 12.13 0.01
C GLY A 185 -22.73 11.75 1.10
N TRP A 186 -22.75 12.50 2.20
CA TRP A 186 -23.44 12.10 3.42
C TRP A 186 -24.24 13.23 4.07
N ASP A 187 -25.37 12.87 4.70
CA ASP A 187 -26.15 13.74 5.57
C ASP A 187 -25.84 13.46 7.03
N PHE A 188 -24.99 14.30 7.61
CA PHE A 188 -24.66 14.31 9.04
C PHE A 188 -25.77 14.91 9.90
N ALA A 189 -26.65 15.76 9.34
CA ALA A 189 -27.75 16.37 10.08
C ALA A 189 -28.79 15.33 10.51
N TYR A 190 -29.09 14.37 9.63
CA TYR A 190 -30.04 13.28 9.88
C TYR A 190 -29.37 11.89 10.00
N ASN A 191 -28.07 11.81 9.75
CA ASN A 191 -27.26 10.59 9.78
C ASN A 191 -27.78 9.52 8.79
N ASP A 192 -27.92 9.93 7.53
CA ASP A 192 -28.32 9.05 6.43
C ASP A 192 -27.56 9.38 5.12
N ASN A 193 -27.85 8.60 4.08
CA ASN A 193 -27.18 8.68 2.78
C ASN A 193 -27.77 9.73 1.82
N ASN A 194 -28.59 10.65 2.32
CA ASN A 194 -29.33 11.59 1.49
C ASN A 194 -28.93 13.06 1.74
N PRO A 195 -27.80 13.52 1.18
CA PRO A 195 -27.34 14.91 1.34
C PRO A 195 -28.12 15.91 0.44
N MET A 196 -29.39 15.64 0.16
CA MET A 196 -30.27 16.49 -0.63
C MET A 196 -30.53 17.81 0.09
N ASP A 197 -30.49 18.91 -0.66
CA ASP A 197 -30.75 20.24 -0.12
C ASP A 197 -32.25 20.58 -0.18
N VAL A 198 -32.80 20.93 0.98
CA VAL A 198 -34.17 21.43 1.13
C VAL A 198 -34.19 22.93 1.45
N ASP A 199 -33.13 23.44 2.09
CA ASP A 199 -33.01 24.83 2.50
C ASP A 199 -32.68 25.74 1.30
N GLY A 200 -31.66 25.33 0.53
CA GLY A 200 -31.22 25.97 -0.71
C GLY A 200 -29.89 26.69 -0.63
N HIS A 201 -29.34 26.95 0.56
CA HIS A 201 -28.06 27.61 0.71
C HIS A 201 -26.91 26.83 0.08
N GLY A 202 -26.75 25.54 0.39
CA GLY A 202 -25.67 24.71 -0.15
C GLY A 202 -25.78 24.49 -1.66
N THR A 203 -26.99 24.41 -2.22
CA THR A 203 -27.22 24.38 -3.67
C THR A 203 -26.77 25.69 -4.33
N HIS A 204 -26.99 26.83 -3.69
CA HIS A 204 -26.54 28.14 -4.21
C HIS A 204 -25.03 28.26 -4.25
N VAL A 205 -24.37 27.83 -3.17
CA VAL A 205 -22.91 27.71 -3.07
C VAL A 205 -22.36 26.78 -4.16
N ALA A 206 -22.93 25.59 -4.33
CA ALA A 206 -22.49 24.61 -5.32
C ALA A 206 -22.59 25.14 -6.76
N GLY A 207 -23.66 25.88 -7.11
CA GLY A 207 -23.81 26.53 -8.41
C GLY A 207 -22.74 27.59 -8.70
N THR A 208 -22.35 28.36 -7.69
CA THR A 208 -21.29 29.37 -7.83
C THR A 208 -19.92 28.72 -8.03
N ILE A 209 -19.66 27.59 -7.36
CA ILE A 209 -18.40 26.84 -7.52
C ILE A 209 -18.35 26.14 -8.88
N ALA A 210 -19.34 25.32 -9.19
CA ALA A 210 -19.29 24.34 -10.29
C ALA A 210 -20.64 24.11 -10.99
N GLY A 211 -21.50 25.14 -11.11
CA GLY A 211 -22.59 25.13 -12.09
C GLY A 211 -22.07 24.76 -13.48
N LYS A 212 -22.74 23.83 -14.16
CA LYS A 212 -22.22 23.18 -15.36
C LYS A 212 -22.26 24.14 -16.55
N GLY A 213 -21.11 24.70 -16.87
CA GLY A 213 -20.97 25.67 -17.95
C GLY A 213 -21.14 25.07 -19.33
N ASN A 214 -21.67 25.91 -20.20
CA ASN A 214 -21.86 25.64 -21.62
C ASN A 214 -22.77 24.43 -21.91
N ASN A 215 -23.74 24.17 -21.04
CA ASN A 215 -24.73 23.09 -21.19
C ASN A 215 -26.06 23.61 -21.75
N GLY A 216 -26.22 24.94 -21.92
CA GLY A 216 -27.43 25.58 -22.40
C GLY A 216 -28.54 25.68 -21.35
N VAL A 217 -28.20 25.52 -20.07
CA VAL A 217 -29.11 25.51 -18.93
C VAL A 217 -28.60 26.52 -17.91
N GLY A 218 -29.51 27.20 -17.22
CA GLY A 218 -29.17 27.87 -15.97
C GLY A 218 -28.03 28.88 -16.01
N VAL A 219 -27.10 28.71 -15.07
CA VAL A 219 -25.97 29.58 -14.78
C VAL A 219 -24.67 28.83 -15.07
N THR A 220 -23.54 29.40 -14.68
CA THR A 220 -22.29 28.67 -14.67
C THR A 220 -21.48 28.99 -13.43
N GLY A 221 -20.73 27.99 -12.95
CA GLY A 221 -19.80 28.16 -11.84
C GLY A 221 -18.42 28.60 -12.31
N VAL A 222 -17.59 28.99 -11.36
CA VAL A 222 -16.19 29.36 -11.62
C VAL A 222 -15.39 28.17 -12.18
N ALA A 223 -15.47 27.00 -11.55
CA ALA A 223 -14.77 25.78 -11.94
C ALA A 223 -15.77 24.76 -12.51
N TRP A 224 -16.36 25.09 -13.64
CA TRP A 224 -17.54 24.41 -14.17
C TRP A 224 -17.34 22.96 -14.66
N ASN A 225 -16.14 22.40 -14.52
CA ASN A 225 -15.84 20.98 -14.75
C ASN A 225 -15.43 20.23 -13.48
N ALA A 226 -15.32 20.89 -12.31
CA ALA A 226 -15.00 20.22 -11.05
C ALA A 226 -16.17 19.37 -10.54
N LYS A 227 -15.89 18.46 -9.60
CA LYS A 227 -16.91 17.62 -8.95
C LYS A 227 -17.26 18.13 -7.56
N ILE A 228 -18.56 18.21 -7.25
CA ILE A 228 -19.07 18.59 -5.94
C ILE A 228 -19.42 17.33 -5.16
N MET A 229 -18.88 17.22 -3.94
CA MET A 229 -19.27 16.24 -2.93
C MET A 229 -20.17 16.94 -1.90
N PRO A 230 -21.50 16.76 -1.98
CA PRO A 230 -22.46 17.23 -0.99
C PRO A 230 -22.18 16.66 0.41
N LEU A 231 -21.98 17.53 1.41
CA LEU A 231 -21.82 17.14 2.82
C LEU A 231 -22.79 17.96 3.67
N LYS A 232 -23.96 17.38 3.96
CA LYS A 232 -25.04 18.07 4.67
C LYS A 232 -24.82 17.95 6.17
N PHE A 233 -24.50 19.05 6.84
CA PHE A 233 -24.40 19.09 8.31
C PHE A 233 -25.42 20.05 8.93
N LEU A 234 -25.94 20.99 8.14
CA LEU A 234 -27.05 21.85 8.49
C LEU A 234 -28.36 21.21 8.02
N ASN A 235 -29.34 21.17 8.91
CA ASN A 235 -30.67 20.64 8.63
C ASN A 235 -31.48 21.57 7.71
N ASP A 236 -32.74 21.22 7.47
CA ASP A 236 -33.61 21.92 6.50
C ASP A 236 -34.08 23.31 6.97
N SER A 237 -33.65 23.74 8.16
CA SER A 237 -33.84 25.10 8.69
C SER A 237 -32.54 25.90 8.74
N GLY A 238 -31.46 25.40 8.12
CA GLY A 238 -30.15 26.08 8.09
C GLY A 238 -29.39 26.03 9.42
N SER A 239 -29.67 25.05 10.29
CA SER A 239 -29.00 24.89 11.60
C SER A 239 -28.43 23.49 11.79
N GLY A 240 -27.27 23.37 12.43
CA GLY A 240 -26.58 22.09 12.67
C GLY A 240 -25.65 22.17 13.86
N SER A 241 -25.20 21.02 14.36
CA SER A 241 -24.23 20.97 15.45
C SER A 241 -22.80 21.08 14.93
N LEU A 242 -21.92 21.62 15.78
CA LEU A 242 -20.48 21.67 15.53
C LEU A 242 -19.88 20.26 15.35
N SER A 243 -20.39 19.27 16.11
CA SER A 243 -20.04 17.86 15.96
C SER A 243 -20.28 17.34 14.54
N ASN A 244 -21.40 17.71 13.91
CA ASN A 244 -21.71 17.30 12.54
C ASN A 244 -20.77 17.97 11.52
N ALA A 245 -20.38 19.22 11.76
CA ALA A 245 -19.37 19.90 10.94
C ALA A 245 -18.00 19.20 11.02
N ILE A 246 -17.58 18.79 12.22
CA ILE A 246 -16.33 18.04 12.44
C ILE A 246 -16.37 16.68 11.72
N LEU A 247 -17.49 15.96 11.82
CA LEU A 247 -17.68 14.69 11.12
C LEU A 247 -17.62 14.85 9.60
N ALA A 248 -18.22 15.92 9.05
CA ALA A 248 -18.14 16.25 7.63
C ALA A 248 -16.70 16.55 7.17
N ILE A 249 -15.93 17.32 7.95
CA ILE A 249 -14.50 17.58 7.65
C ILE A 249 -13.69 16.29 7.71
N ASN A 250 -13.93 15.45 8.71
CA ASN A 250 -13.26 14.16 8.87
C ASN A 250 -13.56 13.22 7.69
N TYR A 251 -14.82 13.14 7.26
CA TYR A 251 -15.23 12.36 6.09
C TYR A 251 -14.54 12.85 4.81
N ALA A 252 -14.57 14.16 4.53
CA ALA A 252 -13.88 14.73 3.38
C ALA A 252 -12.37 14.42 3.40
N THR A 253 -11.75 14.52 4.57
CA THR A 253 -10.32 14.25 4.78
C THR A 253 -9.99 12.77 4.56
N ALA A 254 -10.85 11.86 5.02
CA ALA A 254 -10.71 10.41 4.81
C ALA A 254 -10.81 10.04 3.33
N LYS A 255 -11.71 10.71 2.58
CA LYS A 255 -11.87 10.54 1.13
C LYS A 255 -10.78 11.24 0.30
N GLY A 256 -9.79 11.86 0.94
CA GLY A 256 -8.69 12.55 0.26
C GLY A 256 -9.10 13.84 -0.47
N VAL A 257 -10.23 14.46 -0.07
CA VAL A 257 -10.70 15.72 -0.66
C VAL A 257 -9.72 16.84 -0.33
N LYS A 258 -9.14 17.46 -1.36
CA LYS A 258 -8.11 18.50 -1.24
C LYS A 258 -8.66 19.92 -1.06
N LEU A 259 -9.96 20.12 -1.22
CA LEU A 259 -10.57 21.44 -1.21
C LEU A 259 -11.99 21.36 -0.64
N THR A 260 -12.27 22.16 0.38
CA THR A 260 -13.61 22.27 0.97
C THR A 260 -14.07 23.72 0.99
N ASN A 261 -15.37 23.92 0.77
CA ASN A 261 -16.04 25.20 0.93
C ASN A 261 -16.90 25.17 2.19
N ASN A 262 -16.71 26.18 3.04
CA ASN A 262 -17.31 26.28 4.36
C ASN A 262 -17.99 27.66 4.46
N SER A 263 -19.15 27.79 3.82
CA SER A 263 -19.96 29.01 3.78
C SER A 263 -20.89 29.11 5.00
N TRP A 264 -20.31 28.95 6.18
CA TRP A 264 -21.00 28.97 7.47
C TRP A 264 -20.05 29.48 8.55
N GLY A 265 -20.61 30.06 9.59
CA GLY A 265 -19.87 30.57 10.73
C GLY A 265 -20.80 30.69 11.93
N GLY A 266 -20.22 30.78 13.12
CA GLY A 266 -20.96 30.90 14.36
C GLY A 266 -20.37 30.07 15.50
N GLY A 267 -20.86 30.32 16.71
CA GLY A 267 -20.32 29.71 17.93
C GLY A 267 -18.99 30.31 18.39
N GLY A 268 -18.39 29.69 19.41
CA GLY A 268 -17.10 30.09 19.97
C GLY A 268 -15.91 29.33 19.40
N TYR A 269 -14.71 29.67 19.88
CA TYR A 269 -13.51 28.86 19.61
C TYR A 269 -13.72 27.42 20.11
N SER A 270 -13.45 26.45 19.26
CA SER A 270 -13.46 25.03 19.57
C SER A 270 -12.12 24.41 19.19
N GLN A 271 -11.51 23.70 20.13
CA GLN A 271 -10.26 23.01 19.84
C GLN A 271 -10.51 21.83 18.89
N ALA A 272 -11.66 21.15 19.01
CA ALA A 272 -12.01 20.03 18.14
C ALA A 272 -12.16 20.44 16.68
N LEU A 273 -12.81 21.57 16.41
CA LEU A 273 -12.93 22.11 15.05
C LEU A 273 -11.58 22.57 14.52
N SER A 274 -10.76 23.24 15.34
CA SER A 274 -9.39 23.60 14.96
C SER A 274 -8.54 22.38 14.63
N ASP A 275 -8.61 21.31 15.42
CA ASP A 275 -7.89 20.05 15.19
C ASP A 275 -8.34 19.41 13.87
N ALA A 276 -9.64 19.33 13.63
CA ALA A 276 -10.19 18.75 12.39
C ALA A 276 -9.69 19.48 11.14
N ILE A 277 -9.72 20.82 11.15
CA ILE A 277 -9.23 21.65 10.03
C ILE A 277 -7.72 21.52 9.87
N ASN A 278 -6.97 21.46 10.99
CA ASN A 278 -5.52 21.30 10.96
C ASN A 278 -5.11 19.93 10.40
N THR A 279 -5.79 18.84 10.80
CA THR A 279 -5.54 17.50 10.25
C THR A 279 -5.83 17.43 8.76
N ALA A 280 -6.92 18.05 8.29
CA ALA A 280 -7.17 18.20 6.85
C ALA A 280 -6.01 18.95 6.16
N GLY A 281 -5.50 20.02 6.79
CA GLY A 281 -4.35 20.79 6.31
C GLY A 281 -3.05 20.01 6.24
N GLN A 282 -2.77 19.16 7.25
CA GLN A 282 -1.61 18.27 7.26
C GLN A 282 -1.66 17.24 6.13
N ARG A 283 -2.87 16.84 5.69
CA ARG A 283 -3.08 16.02 4.49
C ARG A 283 -3.13 16.82 3.18
N GLY A 284 -2.80 18.11 3.23
CA GLY A 284 -2.68 18.98 2.07
C GLY A 284 -4.00 19.57 1.57
N ALA A 285 -5.08 19.52 2.36
CA ALA A 285 -6.36 20.10 1.99
C ALA A 285 -6.44 21.61 2.33
N LEU A 286 -7.15 22.37 1.49
CA LEU A 286 -7.46 23.79 1.70
C LEU A 286 -8.91 23.95 2.18
N PHE A 287 -9.10 24.82 3.17
CA PHE A 287 -10.37 25.09 3.84
C PHE A 287 -10.80 26.54 3.55
N ILE A 288 -11.80 26.75 2.71
CA ILE A 288 -12.25 28.10 2.34
C ILE A 288 -13.42 28.51 3.24
N ALA A 289 -13.22 29.54 4.07
CA ALA A 289 -14.18 29.96 5.09
C ALA A 289 -14.75 31.37 4.80
N SER A 290 -16.06 31.53 5.01
CA SER A 290 -16.73 32.84 4.98
C SER A 290 -16.35 33.68 6.20
N ALA A 291 -16.07 34.96 6.02
CA ALA A 291 -15.55 35.81 7.10
C ALA A 291 -16.59 36.18 8.17
N GLY A 292 -17.89 36.09 7.90
CA GLY A 292 -18.97 36.60 8.77
C GLY A 292 -19.79 37.72 8.13
N ASN A 293 -21.05 37.87 8.54
CA ASN A 293 -22.00 38.85 7.97
C ASN A 293 -22.46 39.92 8.99
N GLU A 294 -21.69 40.17 10.04
CA GLU A 294 -22.04 41.08 11.15
C GLU A 294 -21.35 42.45 11.07
N SER A 295 -20.69 42.78 9.96
CA SER A 295 -19.88 43.99 9.77
C SER A 295 -18.73 44.15 10.81
N ASN A 296 -18.30 43.04 11.42
CA ASN A 296 -17.35 43.02 12.53
C ASN A 296 -15.89 43.00 12.06
N ASN A 297 -15.00 43.50 12.92
CA ASN A 297 -13.56 43.31 12.77
C ASN A 297 -13.13 42.01 13.47
N ASN A 298 -12.81 40.98 12.71
CA ASN A 298 -12.38 39.66 13.18
C ASN A 298 -11.05 39.68 13.93
N ASP A 299 -10.19 40.69 13.71
CA ASP A 299 -8.98 40.87 14.53
C ASP A 299 -9.33 41.21 15.99
N ALA A 300 -10.49 41.84 16.22
CA ALA A 300 -10.98 42.23 17.54
C ALA A 300 -12.05 41.28 18.09
N ASN A 301 -12.92 40.77 17.22
CA ASN A 301 -14.03 39.87 17.56
C ASN A 301 -13.99 38.66 16.61
N PRO A 302 -13.20 37.62 16.93
CA PRO A 302 -13.01 36.47 16.05
C PRO A 302 -14.34 35.78 15.70
N ALA A 303 -14.55 35.53 14.41
CA ALA A 303 -15.63 34.69 13.88
C ALA A 303 -15.04 33.34 13.42
N TYR A 304 -15.57 32.22 13.91
CA TYR A 304 -15.09 30.87 13.58
C TYR A 304 -16.02 30.20 12.57
N PRO A 305 -15.48 29.44 11.59
CA PRO A 305 -14.08 28.97 11.50
C PRO A 305 -13.06 29.95 10.88
N ALA A 306 -13.48 31.07 10.28
CA ALA A 306 -12.59 31.95 9.51
C ALA A 306 -11.43 32.56 10.32
N SER A 307 -11.53 32.67 11.63
CA SER A 307 -10.49 33.30 12.46
C SER A 307 -9.52 32.31 13.10
N TYR A 308 -9.58 31.02 12.78
CA TYR A 308 -8.55 30.07 13.21
C TYR A 308 -7.21 30.41 12.55
N ASN A 309 -6.13 30.41 13.33
CA ASN A 309 -4.78 30.66 12.84
C ASN A 309 -4.14 29.37 12.27
N LEU A 310 -4.72 28.87 11.18
CA LEU A 310 -4.24 27.68 10.47
C LEU A 310 -3.84 28.06 9.05
N SER A 311 -2.67 27.58 8.60
CA SER A 311 -2.09 27.98 7.31
C SER A 311 -2.93 27.53 6.11
N ASN A 312 -3.76 26.50 6.28
CA ASN A 312 -4.61 25.94 5.25
C ASN A 312 -6.01 26.56 5.16
N ILE A 313 -6.32 27.60 5.95
CA ILE A 313 -7.59 28.34 5.82
C ILE A 313 -7.42 29.50 4.82
N ILE A 314 -8.43 29.76 3.99
CA ILE A 314 -8.58 31.05 3.31
C ILE A 314 -9.87 31.71 3.79
N SER A 315 -9.74 32.85 4.46
CA SER A 315 -10.88 33.60 5.01
C SER A 315 -11.33 34.69 4.04
N VAL A 316 -12.61 34.68 3.66
CA VAL A 316 -13.11 35.44 2.51
C VAL A 316 -14.11 36.51 2.91
N ALA A 317 -13.76 37.78 2.67
CA ALA A 317 -14.68 38.91 2.75
C ALA A 317 -15.55 39.04 1.49
N SER A 318 -16.70 39.68 1.62
CA SER A 318 -17.62 39.94 0.51
C SER A 318 -17.38 41.32 -0.10
N THR A 319 -17.39 41.40 -1.43
CA THR A 319 -17.36 42.65 -2.19
C THR A 319 -18.64 42.86 -3.01
N THR A 320 -18.90 44.12 -3.34
CA THR A 320 -20.04 44.56 -4.16
C THR A 320 -19.65 44.66 -5.63
N ARG A 321 -20.66 44.78 -6.51
CA ARG A 321 -20.51 45.08 -7.95
C ARG A 321 -19.85 46.42 -8.28
N THR A 322 -19.38 47.15 -7.28
CA THR A 322 -18.69 48.44 -7.39
C THR A 322 -17.29 48.41 -6.78
N ASP A 323 -16.73 47.23 -6.48
CA ASP A 323 -15.48 47.03 -5.71
C ASP A 323 -15.52 47.64 -4.29
N GLY A 324 -16.71 47.83 -3.73
CA GLY A 324 -16.88 48.14 -2.31
C GLY A 324 -16.74 46.89 -1.46
N LEU A 325 -16.33 47.04 -0.19
CA LEU A 325 -16.57 46.02 0.82
C LEU A 325 -18.08 45.97 1.08
N SER A 326 -18.70 44.79 0.97
CA SER A 326 -20.13 44.63 1.25
C SER A 326 -20.42 45.08 2.68
N TRP A 327 -21.52 45.81 2.86
CA TRP A 327 -21.77 46.50 4.12
C TRP A 327 -21.90 45.54 5.31
N PHE A 328 -22.38 44.32 5.07
CA PHE A 328 -22.50 43.22 6.06
C PHE A 328 -21.17 42.48 6.30
N SER A 329 -20.18 42.58 5.40
CA SER A 329 -18.99 41.71 5.48
C SER A 329 -18.17 42.01 6.72
N ASN A 330 -17.86 40.96 7.48
CA ASN A 330 -16.75 41.00 8.41
C ASN A 330 -15.43 41.20 7.66
N TYR A 331 -14.43 41.71 8.37
CA TYR A 331 -13.10 42.02 7.87
C TYR A 331 -12.05 41.84 8.96
N GLY A 332 -10.77 41.79 8.61
CA GLY A 332 -9.67 41.66 9.56
C GLY A 332 -8.34 41.80 8.83
N ALA A 333 -7.51 42.75 9.24
CA ALA A 333 -6.22 43.02 8.60
C ALA A 333 -5.24 41.85 8.74
N THR A 334 -5.45 40.98 9.73
CA THR A 334 -4.63 39.78 9.97
C THR A 334 -5.41 38.48 9.87
N THR A 335 -6.72 38.52 10.08
CA THR A 335 -7.59 37.33 10.16
C THR A 335 -8.43 37.05 8.92
N VAL A 336 -8.55 38.01 7.99
CA VAL A 336 -9.28 37.83 6.71
C VAL A 336 -8.32 38.00 5.54
N ASP A 337 -8.26 37.00 4.66
CA ASP A 337 -7.21 36.88 3.65
C ASP A 337 -7.47 37.80 2.43
N LEU A 338 -8.60 37.63 1.75
CA LEU A 338 -8.97 38.40 0.55
C LEU A 338 -10.48 38.65 0.47
N GLY A 339 -10.89 39.50 -0.48
CA GLY A 339 -12.31 39.68 -0.81
C GLY A 339 -12.70 39.01 -2.12
N ALA A 340 -13.97 38.65 -2.27
CA ALA A 340 -14.56 38.17 -3.52
C ALA A 340 -16.03 38.62 -3.65
N PRO A 341 -16.62 38.62 -4.87
CA PRO A 341 -18.02 38.99 -5.08
C PRO A 341 -18.99 38.20 -4.20
N GLY A 342 -19.72 38.88 -3.32
CA GLY A 342 -20.70 38.22 -2.42
C GLY A 342 -22.01 38.97 -2.22
N SER A 343 -22.19 40.15 -2.85
CA SER A 343 -23.49 40.84 -2.86
C SER A 343 -24.26 40.58 -4.14
N ASP A 344 -25.50 40.16 -4.03
CA ASP A 344 -26.41 39.90 -5.15
C ASP A 344 -25.85 38.89 -6.14
N ILE A 345 -25.46 37.72 -5.64
CA ILE A 345 -24.93 36.63 -6.45
C ILE A 345 -26.09 35.74 -6.90
N TYR A 346 -26.27 35.63 -8.22
CA TYR A 346 -27.28 34.78 -8.84
C TYR A 346 -26.71 33.37 -9.05
N SER A 347 -27.38 32.33 -8.56
CA SER A 347 -26.94 30.94 -8.64
C SER A 347 -28.12 29.96 -8.64
N THR A 348 -27.84 28.67 -8.62
CA THR A 348 -28.81 27.57 -8.51
C THR A 348 -29.52 27.54 -7.16
N LEU A 349 -30.76 27.09 -7.14
CA LEU A 349 -31.56 26.81 -5.95
C LEU A 349 -32.28 25.47 -6.13
N PRO A 350 -32.72 24.79 -5.06
CA PRO A 350 -33.41 23.51 -5.16
C PRO A 350 -34.63 23.56 -6.10
N ASN A 351 -35.04 22.39 -6.58
CA ASN A 351 -36.19 22.22 -7.47
C ASN A 351 -35.99 22.86 -8.84
N SER A 352 -34.79 22.72 -9.41
CA SER A 352 -34.45 23.25 -10.76
C SER A 352 -34.68 24.76 -10.90
N SER A 353 -34.46 25.52 -9.82
CA SER A 353 -34.71 26.96 -9.76
C SER A 353 -33.42 27.75 -9.58
N TYR A 354 -33.51 29.08 -9.68
CA TYR A 354 -32.35 29.97 -9.59
C TYR A 354 -32.75 31.22 -8.81
N GLY A 355 -31.79 31.84 -8.13
CA GLY A 355 -32.07 33.03 -7.34
C GLY A 355 -30.83 33.77 -6.87
N THR A 356 -31.07 34.95 -6.33
CA THR A 356 -30.03 35.86 -5.85
C THR A 356 -29.94 35.84 -4.33
N LEU A 357 -28.74 35.65 -3.80
CA LEU A 357 -28.42 35.76 -2.37
C LEU A 357 -27.24 36.72 -2.16
N SER A 358 -27.16 37.28 -0.96
CA SER A 358 -26.04 38.12 -0.50
C SER A 358 -25.45 37.57 0.80
N GLY A 359 -24.12 37.49 0.87
CA GLY A 359 -23.38 37.05 2.06
C GLY A 359 -21.92 36.75 1.75
N THR A 360 -21.07 36.71 2.77
CA THR A 360 -19.71 36.14 2.65
C THR A 360 -19.76 34.65 2.25
N SER A 361 -20.87 33.98 2.54
CA SER A 361 -21.25 32.66 2.01
C SER A 361 -21.32 32.58 0.49
N MET A 362 -21.58 33.68 -0.21
CA MET A 362 -21.58 33.76 -1.68
C MET A 362 -20.22 34.24 -2.23
N ALA A 363 -19.37 34.85 -1.41
CA ALA A 363 -18.00 35.22 -1.78
C ALA A 363 -17.04 34.02 -1.74
N SER A 364 -17.11 33.22 -0.68
CA SER A 364 -16.30 32.00 -0.49
C SER A 364 -16.32 31.03 -1.67
N PRO A 365 -17.46 30.69 -2.29
CA PRO A 365 -17.49 29.79 -3.43
C PRO A 365 -16.77 30.29 -4.68
N HIS A 366 -16.65 31.62 -4.88
CA HIS A 366 -15.82 32.17 -5.95
C HIS A 366 -14.33 31.86 -5.73
N VAL A 367 -13.86 32.00 -4.49
CA VAL A 367 -12.48 31.66 -4.10
C VAL A 367 -12.24 30.16 -4.17
N THR A 368 -13.20 29.33 -3.74
CA THR A 368 -13.17 27.87 -3.89
C THR A 368 -13.02 27.49 -5.36
N GLY A 369 -13.85 28.05 -6.24
CA GLY A 369 -13.74 27.80 -7.68
C GLY A 369 -12.38 28.23 -8.26
N ALA A 370 -11.85 29.38 -7.84
CA ALA A 370 -10.54 29.85 -8.30
C ALA A 370 -9.40 28.92 -7.84
N ALA A 371 -9.45 28.44 -6.59
CA ALA A 371 -8.52 27.44 -6.07
C ALA A 371 -8.59 26.14 -6.88
N ALA A 372 -9.80 25.70 -7.24
CA ALA A 372 -10.01 24.52 -8.08
C ALA A 372 -9.43 24.69 -9.49
N LEU A 373 -9.59 25.85 -10.12
CA LEU A 373 -8.98 26.14 -11.44
C LEU A 373 -7.45 26.13 -11.36
N LEU A 374 -6.85 26.77 -10.35
CA LEU A 374 -5.40 26.76 -10.16
C LEU A 374 -4.84 25.35 -9.97
N TRP A 375 -5.51 24.52 -9.17
CA TRP A 375 -5.12 23.12 -8.98
C TRP A 375 -5.32 22.28 -10.22
N SER A 376 -6.35 22.58 -11.02
CA SER A 376 -6.57 21.91 -12.30
C SER A 376 -5.45 22.20 -13.29
N GLN A 377 -4.90 23.43 -13.29
CA GLN A 377 -3.73 23.81 -14.10
C GLN A 377 -2.41 23.27 -13.49
N ASN A 378 -2.34 23.19 -12.17
CA ASN A 378 -1.12 22.85 -11.43
C ASN A 378 -1.38 21.73 -10.40
N PRO A 379 -1.57 20.47 -10.83
CA PRO A 379 -2.04 19.39 -9.96
C PRO A 379 -1.05 18.98 -8.86
N THR A 380 0.23 19.34 -9.00
CA THR A 380 1.29 19.07 -8.02
C THR A 380 1.46 20.17 -6.98
N TRP A 381 0.73 21.28 -7.09
CA TRP A 381 0.85 22.36 -6.10
C TRP A 381 0.27 21.96 -4.75
N THR A 382 0.87 22.49 -3.70
CA THR A 382 0.39 22.43 -2.32
C THR A 382 -0.74 23.43 -2.08
N ALA A 383 -1.55 23.20 -1.04
CA ALA A 383 -2.59 24.15 -0.60
C ALA A 383 -2.02 25.56 -0.34
N GLN A 384 -0.81 25.64 0.24
CA GLN A 384 -0.16 26.92 0.50
C GLN A 384 0.24 27.66 -0.78
N GLN A 385 0.66 26.96 -1.84
CA GLN A 385 0.96 27.57 -3.14
C GLN A 385 -0.30 28.18 -3.77
N ILE A 386 -1.43 27.47 -3.67
CA ILE A 386 -2.73 27.95 -4.15
C ILE A 386 -3.15 29.19 -3.37
N LYS A 387 -3.13 29.14 -2.02
CA LYS A 387 -3.43 30.29 -1.15
C LYS A 387 -2.57 31.50 -1.49
N ASN A 388 -1.25 31.33 -1.51
CA ASN A 388 -0.31 32.42 -1.80
C ASN A 388 -0.53 33.02 -3.19
N ARG A 389 -0.84 32.19 -4.19
CA ARG A 389 -1.12 32.66 -5.55
C ARG A 389 -2.33 33.57 -5.57
N LEU A 390 -3.48 33.09 -5.07
CA LEU A 390 -4.73 33.85 -5.00
C LEU A 390 -4.56 35.18 -4.26
N MET A 391 -3.84 35.15 -3.14
CA MET A 391 -3.53 36.34 -2.34
C MET A 391 -2.67 37.36 -3.08
N SER A 392 -1.73 36.90 -3.91
CA SER A 392 -0.79 37.77 -4.61
C SER A 392 -1.35 38.39 -5.89
N THR A 393 -2.33 37.74 -6.54
CA THR A 393 -2.79 38.10 -7.90
C THR A 393 -4.10 38.85 -7.96
N GLY A 394 -4.80 38.99 -6.83
CA GLY A 394 -6.02 39.79 -6.78
C GLY A 394 -5.80 41.27 -7.11
N ASP A 395 -6.88 41.92 -7.53
CA ASP A 395 -6.93 43.34 -7.83
C ASP A 395 -6.93 44.16 -6.54
N SER A 396 -6.02 45.12 -6.47
CA SER A 396 -5.90 45.97 -5.28
C SER A 396 -7.04 46.98 -5.26
N ILE A 397 -7.94 46.86 -4.27
CA ILE A 397 -9.09 47.76 -4.13
C ILE A 397 -9.01 48.50 -2.80
N SER A 398 -9.30 49.80 -2.83
CA SER A 398 -9.16 50.68 -1.66
C SER A 398 -10.04 50.25 -0.48
N ALA A 399 -11.17 49.59 -0.77
CA ALA A 399 -12.11 49.12 0.25
C ALA A 399 -11.57 47.96 1.12
N LEU A 400 -10.56 47.22 0.65
CA LEU A 400 -9.95 46.10 1.37
C LEU A 400 -8.58 46.42 1.96
N ASN A 401 -7.94 47.51 1.53
CA ASN A 401 -6.64 47.90 2.05
C ASN A 401 -6.70 48.17 3.56
N GLY A 402 -5.88 47.45 4.34
CA GLY A 402 -5.89 47.51 5.81
C GLY A 402 -7.11 46.87 6.46
N LYS A 403 -7.94 46.15 5.70
CA LYS A 403 -9.10 45.38 6.17
C LYS A 403 -9.02 43.89 5.83
N THR A 404 -8.11 43.50 4.94
CA THR A 404 -7.73 42.11 4.69
C THR A 404 -6.22 42.03 4.55
N VAL A 405 -5.65 40.83 4.72
CA VAL A 405 -4.22 40.55 4.62
C VAL A 405 -3.67 40.93 3.24
N SER A 406 -4.40 40.60 2.17
CA SER A 406 -3.98 40.92 0.80
C SER A 406 -4.31 42.35 0.38
N GLY A 407 -5.33 42.96 0.98
CA GLY A 407 -5.93 44.20 0.49
C GLY A 407 -6.52 44.09 -0.93
N LYS A 408 -6.81 42.87 -1.38
CA LYS A 408 -7.15 42.57 -2.78
C LYS A 408 -8.48 41.83 -2.92
N ARG A 409 -9.15 42.09 -4.05
CA ARG A 409 -10.31 41.35 -4.55
C ARG A 409 -9.82 40.25 -5.49
N LEU A 410 -10.45 39.07 -5.45
CA LEU A 410 -10.10 37.92 -6.27
C LEU A 410 -10.03 38.27 -7.76
N ASN A 411 -8.96 37.84 -8.44
CA ASN A 411 -8.85 37.89 -9.90
C ASN A 411 -8.24 36.58 -10.39
N ILE A 412 -9.03 35.81 -11.13
CA ILE A 412 -8.70 34.44 -11.55
C ILE A 412 -7.79 34.47 -12.78
N ASN A 413 -8.04 35.37 -13.72
CA ASN A 413 -7.22 35.49 -14.93
C ASN A 413 -5.76 35.81 -14.57
N ASN A 414 -5.54 36.76 -13.65
CA ASN A 414 -4.22 37.06 -13.10
C ASN A 414 -3.63 35.88 -12.34
N ALA A 415 -4.46 35.09 -11.65
CA ALA A 415 -4.02 33.88 -10.95
C ALA A 415 -3.53 32.79 -11.92
N LEU A 416 -4.22 32.56 -13.02
CA LEU A 416 -3.90 31.53 -14.03
C LEU A 416 -2.86 31.98 -15.08
N SER A 417 -2.63 33.28 -15.19
CA SER A 417 -1.64 33.87 -16.11
C SER A 417 -0.22 33.35 -15.87
N ASN A 418 0.55 33.17 -16.95
CA ASN A 418 1.85 32.48 -16.95
C ASN A 418 2.83 33.02 -15.91
N LEU A 419 3.24 32.16 -14.97
CA LEU A 419 4.36 32.40 -14.06
C LEU A 419 5.70 32.10 -14.76
N PRO A 420 6.77 32.85 -14.45
CA PRO A 420 8.11 32.45 -14.85
C PRO A 420 8.45 31.08 -14.25
N SER A 421 8.95 30.18 -15.09
CA SER A 421 9.33 28.82 -14.73
C SER A 421 10.81 28.78 -14.37
N VAL A 422 11.15 28.17 -13.23
CA VAL A 422 12.52 28.07 -12.72
C VAL A 422 12.97 26.63 -12.75
N THR A 423 14.08 26.34 -13.43
CA THR A 423 14.73 25.03 -13.44
C THR A 423 16.06 25.09 -12.69
N VAL A 424 16.55 23.94 -12.26
CA VAL A 424 17.88 23.80 -11.66
C VAL A 424 18.61 22.65 -12.34
N ASN A 425 19.90 22.84 -12.61
CA ASN A 425 20.81 21.80 -13.10
C ASN A 425 22.11 21.89 -12.29
N VAL A 426 22.87 20.80 -12.25
CA VAL A 426 24.19 20.75 -11.61
C VAL A 426 25.27 20.39 -12.62
N SER A 427 26.43 21.06 -12.53
CA SER A 427 27.61 20.73 -13.35
C SER A 427 28.91 21.15 -12.65
N PRO A 428 29.93 20.27 -12.57
CA PRO A 428 29.85 18.84 -12.88
C PRO A 428 28.81 18.15 -11.99
N ALA A 429 28.22 17.04 -12.45
CA ALA A 429 27.25 16.27 -11.66
C ALA A 429 27.91 15.43 -10.55
N THR A 430 29.23 15.28 -10.61
CA THR A 430 30.01 14.44 -9.72
C THR A 430 31.34 15.13 -9.41
N VAL A 431 31.72 15.16 -8.14
CA VAL A 431 33.01 15.66 -7.64
C VAL A 431 33.59 14.68 -6.61
N GLN A 432 34.90 14.77 -6.34
CA GLN A 432 35.54 14.03 -5.24
C GLN A 432 35.42 14.84 -3.96
N GLU A 433 35.30 14.16 -2.81
CA GLU A 433 35.24 14.77 -1.48
C GLU A 433 36.49 15.63 -1.19
N ASP A 434 37.69 15.13 -1.52
CA ASP A 434 38.97 15.85 -1.38
C ASP A 434 39.47 16.48 -2.71
N GLY A 435 38.57 16.60 -3.68
CA GLY A 435 38.88 17.12 -5.00
C GLY A 435 38.98 18.64 -5.06
N ALA A 436 39.70 19.16 -6.06
CA ALA A 436 39.73 20.60 -6.36
C ALA A 436 38.44 21.13 -7.05
N GLY A 437 37.37 20.33 -7.12
CA GLY A 437 36.18 20.59 -7.91
C GLY A 437 34.92 20.70 -7.07
N ASN A 438 34.07 21.68 -7.39
CA ASN A 438 32.85 21.98 -6.64
C ASN A 438 31.61 21.63 -7.47
N LEU A 439 30.52 21.25 -6.80
CA LEU A 439 29.22 21.11 -7.46
C LEU A 439 28.63 22.51 -7.68
N THR A 440 28.40 22.90 -8.95
CA THR A 440 27.78 24.19 -9.27
C THR A 440 26.33 23.99 -9.72
N TYR A 441 25.40 24.46 -8.90
CA TYR A 441 23.97 24.46 -9.20
C TYR A 441 23.60 25.73 -9.96
N SER A 442 23.13 25.57 -11.19
CA SER A 442 22.70 26.65 -12.07
C SER A 442 21.19 26.67 -12.16
N PHE A 443 20.58 27.71 -11.59
CA PHE A 443 19.16 27.99 -11.68
C PHE A 443 18.90 28.84 -12.92
N SER A 444 17.84 28.52 -13.67
CA SER A 444 17.41 29.27 -14.85
C SER A 444 15.94 29.66 -14.72
N ARG A 445 15.56 30.87 -15.12
CA ARG A 445 14.16 31.34 -15.13
C ARG A 445 13.68 31.74 -16.52
N SER A 446 12.41 31.47 -16.82
CA SER A 446 11.69 32.01 -17.99
C SER A 446 10.92 33.29 -17.64
N GLY A 447 10.17 33.85 -18.59
CA GLY A 447 9.25 34.97 -18.35
C GLY A 447 9.90 36.36 -18.30
N ASN A 448 9.25 37.28 -17.60
CA ASN A 448 9.70 38.69 -17.52
C ASN A 448 10.92 38.83 -16.61
N LEU A 449 12.02 39.34 -17.17
CA LEU A 449 13.30 39.47 -16.48
C LEU A 449 13.53 40.86 -15.85
N THR A 450 12.61 41.82 -16.02
CA THR A 450 12.88 43.23 -15.65
C THR A 450 13.09 43.46 -14.16
N SER A 451 12.47 42.67 -13.29
CA SER A 451 12.68 42.71 -11.84
C SER A 451 13.57 41.56 -11.36
N ALA A 452 14.25 41.80 -10.24
CA ALA A 452 14.92 40.75 -9.51
C ALA A 452 13.87 39.76 -8.94
N MET A 453 14.25 38.49 -8.80
CA MET A 453 13.36 37.44 -8.30
C MET A 453 14.12 36.53 -7.35
N THR A 454 13.57 36.31 -6.17
CA THR A 454 14.17 35.40 -5.17
C THR A 454 13.44 34.07 -5.22
N VAL A 455 14.21 33.00 -5.30
CA VAL A 455 13.75 31.61 -5.38
C VAL A 455 14.19 30.88 -4.12
N ASN A 456 13.26 30.18 -3.50
CA ASN A 456 13.52 29.31 -2.36
C ASN A 456 14.01 27.95 -2.86
N PHE A 457 14.94 27.33 -2.14
CA PHE A 457 15.36 25.95 -2.39
C PHE A 457 15.51 25.17 -1.09
N GLY A 458 15.37 23.86 -1.19
CA GLY A 458 15.66 22.89 -0.15
C GLY A 458 16.75 21.95 -0.63
N VAL A 459 17.49 21.37 0.31
CA VAL A 459 18.53 20.40 0.02
C VAL A 459 18.19 19.08 0.71
N ALA A 460 18.19 18.00 -0.06
CA ALA A 460 18.02 16.63 0.38
C ALA A 460 19.23 15.81 -0.09
N GLY A 461 19.12 14.48 -0.05
CA GLY A 461 20.24 13.57 -0.34
C GLY A 461 20.89 13.05 0.94
N THR A 462 21.85 12.16 0.76
CA THR A 462 22.54 11.46 1.85
C THR A 462 23.56 12.35 2.56
N ALA A 463 24.19 13.28 1.82
CA ALA A 463 25.21 14.16 2.38
C ALA A 463 24.64 15.17 3.40
N ASN A 464 25.42 15.41 4.43
CA ASN A 464 25.22 16.28 5.58
C ASN A 464 25.85 17.66 5.36
N ALA A 465 25.02 18.69 5.40
CA ALA A 465 25.49 20.08 5.41
C ALA A 465 26.02 20.52 6.79
N ALA A 466 25.76 19.73 7.83
CA ALA A 466 26.12 19.97 9.22
C ALA A 466 26.27 18.61 9.93
N ALA A 467 27.18 18.53 10.91
CA ALA A 467 27.49 17.29 11.61
C ALA A 467 26.25 16.59 12.22
N VAL A 468 26.18 15.27 12.06
CA VAL A 468 25.13 14.39 12.59
C VAL A 468 25.75 13.33 13.50
N GLY A 469 25.63 13.51 14.82
CA GLY A 469 26.27 12.60 15.78
C GLY A 469 27.80 12.71 15.74
N SER A 470 28.49 11.63 15.38
CA SER A 470 29.95 11.60 15.18
C SER A 470 30.38 11.90 13.74
N ASP A 471 29.42 11.98 12.82
CA ASP A 471 29.63 12.25 11.41
C ASP A 471 29.83 13.76 11.18
N PRO A 472 30.94 14.22 10.58
CA PRO A 472 31.16 15.62 10.23
C PRO A 472 30.18 16.13 9.16
N ALA A 473 30.48 17.29 8.58
CA ALA A 473 29.68 17.83 7.50
C ALA A 473 30.45 17.61 6.20
N ASP A 474 29.83 16.93 5.25
CA ASP A 474 30.47 16.47 4.00
C ASP A 474 30.51 17.59 2.94
N TYR A 475 29.73 18.66 3.14
CA TYR A 475 29.82 19.85 2.30
C TYR A 475 29.39 21.15 2.99
N THR A 476 29.83 22.25 2.38
CA THR A 476 29.38 23.62 2.69
C THR A 476 28.76 24.28 1.47
N VAL A 477 27.65 25.00 1.64
CA VAL A 477 27.09 25.88 0.59
C VAL A 477 27.73 27.26 0.68
N LEU A 478 28.35 27.73 -0.40
CA LEU A 478 28.99 29.05 -0.44
C LEU A 478 27.92 30.16 -0.51
N THR A 479 27.79 30.94 0.57
CA THR A 479 26.79 32.03 0.69
C THR A 479 27.34 33.38 0.25
N ASN A 480 26.46 34.27 -0.22
CA ASN A 480 26.78 35.65 -0.58
C ASN A 480 25.51 36.53 -0.50
N SER A 481 25.52 37.75 -1.06
CA SER A 481 24.35 38.64 -1.03
C SER A 481 23.13 38.10 -1.79
N ALA A 482 23.33 37.23 -2.78
CA ALA A 482 22.28 36.59 -3.57
C ALA A 482 21.91 35.19 -3.07
N VAL A 483 22.80 34.53 -2.30
CA VAL A 483 22.63 33.15 -1.82
C VAL A 483 22.63 33.10 -0.30
N LYS A 484 21.52 32.64 0.29
CA LYS A 484 21.39 32.38 1.73
C LYS A 484 21.10 30.90 1.93
N PHE A 485 21.70 30.28 2.93
CA PHE A 485 21.49 28.87 3.26
C PHE A 485 21.63 28.64 4.76
N SER A 486 20.76 27.79 5.32
CA SER A 486 20.86 27.29 6.68
C SER A 486 21.20 25.80 6.65
N PRO A 487 22.40 25.41 7.10
CA PRO A 487 22.83 24.01 7.11
C PRO A 487 21.95 23.08 7.96
N SER A 488 21.49 23.56 9.12
CA SER A 488 20.70 22.75 10.05
C SER A 488 19.27 22.48 9.56
N THR A 489 18.68 23.40 8.81
CA THR A 489 17.33 23.22 8.23
C THR A 489 17.36 22.79 6.78
N LYS A 490 18.56 22.63 6.18
CA LYS A 490 18.82 22.35 4.75
C LYS A 490 17.93 23.19 3.80
N THR A 491 17.73 24.48 4.11
CA THR A 491 16.89 25.39 3.30
C THR A 491 17.59 26.72 3.02
N GLY A 492 17.26 27.34 1.89
CA GLY A 492 17.91 28.56 1.45
C GLY A 492 17.14 29.34 0.39
N THR A 493 17.74 30.46 -0.04
CA THR A 493 17.21 31.32 -1.10
C THR A 493 18.30 31.71 -2.07
N ILE A 494 17.98 31.78 -3.36
CA ILE A 494 18.83 32.32 -4.42
C ILE A 494 18.11 33.46 -5.16
N THR A 495 18.76 34.61 -5.33
CA THR A 495 18.18 35.77 -6.02
C THR A 495 18.73 35.92 -7.44
N PHE A 496 17.85 35.86 -8.43
CA PHE A 496 18.10 36.32 -9.79
C PHE A 496 18.15 37.86 -9.79
N ALA A 497 19.25 38.44 -10.27
CA ALA A 497 19.34 39.88 -10.47
C ALA A 497 18.35 40.36 -11.55
N ALA A 498 17.93 41.62 -11.47
CA ALA A 498 17.15 42.26 -12.54
C ALA A 498 17.89 42.16 -13.88
N GLY A 499 17.20 41.73 -14.93
CA GLY A 499 17.76 41.45 -16.25
C GLY A 499 18.42 40.08 -16.42
N SER A 500 18.64 39.31 -15.34
CA SER A 500 19.28 37.99 -15.43
C SER A 500 18.26 36.87 -15.59
N SER A 501 18.53 35.92 -16.49
CA SER A 501 17.80 34.67 -16.64
C SER A 501 18.41 33.52 -15.83
N THR A 502 19.60 33.70 -15.26
CA THR A 502 20.31 32.66 -14.49
C THR A 502 20.80 33.16 -13.14
N ALA A 503 20.97 32.24 -12.20
CA ALA A 503 21.64 32.43 -10.92
C ALA A 503 22.38 31.15 -10.53
N GLN A 504 23.51 31.26 -9.83
CA GLN A 504 24.33 30.11 -9.46
C GLN A 504 24.59 30.04 -7.96
N LEU A 505 24.68 28.81 -7.47
CA LEU A 505 25.11 28.47 -6.13
C LEU A 505 26.17 27.37 -6.23
N VAL A 506 27.15 27.41 -5.32
CA VAL A 506 28.27 26.48 -5.28
C VAL A 506 28.20 25.68 -3.98
N VAL A 507 28.32 24.37 -4.11
CA VAL A 507 28.50 23.41 -3.02
C VAL A 507 29.96 22.96 -3.04
N ASP A 508 30.63 23.17 -1.91
CA ASP A 508 32.03 22.87 -1.67
C ASP A 508 32.11 21.62 -0.78
N PRO A 509 32.50 20.45 -1.32
CA PRO A 509 32.75 19.27 -0.50
C PRO A 509 33.76 19.57 0.60
N THR A 510 33.57 19.00 1.78
CA THR A 510 34.40 19.23 2.95
C THR A 510 35.14 17.94 3.26
N ALA A 511 36.46 17.98 3.12
CA ALA A 511 37.34 16.87 3.44
C ALA A 511 37.19 16.41 4.89
N ASP A 512 36.99 15.11 5.11
CA ASP A 512 37.16 14.51 6.42
C ASP A 512 37.95 13.18 6.40
N THR A 513 37.90 12.43 7.50
CA THR A 513 38.72 11.20 7.69
C THR A 513 37.87 9.99 8.07
N LEU A 514 36.55 10.11 7.99
CA LEU A 514 35.61 9.04 8.22
C LEU A 514 35.39 8.25 6.95
N ALA A 515 35.42 6.94 7.13
CA ALA A 515 35.28 5.97 6.08
C ALA A 515 33.84 5.80 5.62
N GLU A 516 33.48 6.46 4.52
CA GLU A 516 32.17 6.34 3.92
C GLU A 516 32.10 5.18 2.93
N SER A 517 31.18 4.25 3.15
CA SER A 517 31.04 3.04 2.31
C SER A 517 30.38 3.28 0.95
N GLN A 518 29.86 4.48 0.68
CA GLN A 518 29.14 4.83 -0.55
C GLN A 518 29.40 6.28 -0.95
N ASN A 519 29.22 6.58 -2.24
CA ASN A 519 29.15 7.97 -2.71
C ASN A 519 27.90 8.64 -2.17
N GLU A 520 28.04 9.88 -1.77
CA GLU A 520 26.94 10.66 -1.23
C GLU A 520 26.27 11.55 -2.26
N THR A 521 25.05 11.97 -1.96
CA THR A 521 24.26 12.83 -2.85
C THR A 521 23.85 14.12 -2.17
N VAL A 522 23.91 15.20 -2.95
CA VAL A 522 23.34 16.51 -2.62
C VAL A 522 22.23 16.76 -3.62
N VAL A 523 20.98 16.84 -3.18
CA VAL A 523 19.81 17.02 -4.05
C VAL A 523 19.20 18.39 -3.81
N PHE A 524 19.35 19.31 -4.76
CA PHE A 524 18.68 20.60 -4.71
C PHE A 524 17.29 20.51 -5.28
N ASN A 525 16.31 20.94 -4.49
CA ASN A 525 14.91 21.03 -4.86
C ASN A 525 14.48 22.50 -4.87
N ILE A 526 13.86 22.95 -5.96
CA ILE A 526 13.24 24.27 -5.99
C ILE A 526 12.00 24.23 -5.09
N ASN A 527 12.05 24.98 -3.99
CA ASN A 527 10.93 25.10 -3.06
C ASN A 527 9.91 26.12 -3.56
N SER A 528 8.68 25.99 -3.08
CA SER A 528 7.59 26.90 -3.40
C SER A 528 7.90 28.35 -2.99
N GLY A 529 7.48 29.30 -3.83
CA GLY A 529 7.66 30.73 -3.60
C GLY A 529 6.63 31.57 -4.35
N THR A 530 6.51 32.84 -3.99
CA THR A 530 5.59 33.79 -4.65
C THR A 530 6.21 34.31 -5.94
N GLY A 531 5.56 34.09 -7.09
CA GLY A 531 5.94 34.71 -8.36
C GLY A 531 6.75 33.86 -9.32
N TYR A 532 6.91 32.55 -9.08
CA TYR A 532 7.48 31.59 -10.04
C TYR A 532 6.90 30.17 -9.84
N ILE A 533 7.11 29.29 -10.81
CA ILE A 533 6.86 27.85 -10.71
C ILE A 533 8.15 27.06 -10.86
N GLY A 534 8.25 25.88 -10.24
CA GLY A 534 9.29 24.91 -10.58
C GLY A 534 9.04 24.39 -12.00
N GLY A 535 10.00 24.58 -12.90
CA GLY A 535 10.01 24.00 -14.24
C GLY A 535 10.54 22.58 -14.24
N THR A 536 10.61 21.94 -15.40
CA THR A 536 11.22 20.61 -15.53
C THR A 536 12.61 20.74 -16.14
N PRO A 537 13.71 20.37 -15.45
CA PRO A 537 13.76 19.79 -14.10
C PRO A 537 13.70 20.84 -12.98
N ASN A 538 12.97 20.54 -11.90
CA ASN A 538 12.90 21.35 -10.66
C ASN A 538 13.81 20.80 -9.56
N THR A 539 14.51 19.71 -9.85
CA THR A 539 15.45 19.04 -8.97
C THR A 539 16.75 18.80 -9.72
N ALA A 540 17.87 18.85 -9.01
CA ALA A 540 19.18 18.47 -9.53
C ALA A 540 19.96 17.71 -8.46
N THR A 541 20.56 16.60 -8.85
CA THR A 541 21.34 15.74 -7.95
C THR A 541 22.80 15.84 -8.32
N GLY A 542 23.62 16.36 -7.41
CA GLY A 542 25.07 16.24 -7.45
C GLY A 542 25.54 15.09 -6.56
N THR A 543 26.64 14.45 -6.94
CA THR A 543 27.24 13.33 -6.21
C THR A 543 28.62 13.73 -5.69
N ILE A 544 28.87 13.50 -4.41
CA ILE A 544 30.20 13.56 -3.79
C ILE A 544 30.70 12.11 -3.76
N VAL A 545 31.78 11.84 -4.49
CA VAL A 545 32.38 10.52 -4.53
C VAL A 545 33.25 10.37 -3.31
N SER A 546 32.90 9.42 -2.45
CA SER A 546 33.76 8.95 -1.37
C SER A 546 35.02 8.36 -2.00
N GLU A 547 36.17 8.80 -1.55
CA GLU A 547 37.46 8.34 -2.06
C GLU A 547 38.03 7.12 -1.34
N GLU A 548 37.25 6.52 -0.42
CA GLU A 548 37.66 5.33 0.31
C GLU A 548 37.43 4.04 -0.50
N VAL A 549 38.37 3.74 -1.38
CA VAL A 549 38.50 2.43 -2.03
C VAL A 549 38.57 1.34 -0.95
N LEU A 550 37.76 0.26 -1.08
CA LEU A 550 37.81 -0.92 -0.21
C LEU A 550 39.28 -1.25 0.15
N PRO A 551 39.62 -1.49 1.42
CA PRO A 551 41.02 -1.62 1.81
C PRO A 551 41.67 -2.80 1.10
N ILE A 552 42.54 -2.50 0.12
CA ILE A 552 43.39 -3.46 -0.57
C ILE A 552 44.70 -3.57 0.20
N PHE A 553 44.95 -4.74 0.76
CA PHE A 553 46.23 -5.05 1.39
C PHE A 553 47.10 -5.78 0.38
N THR A 554 48.32 -5.28 0.14
CA THR A 554 49.18 -5.83 -0.91
C THR A 554 50.51 -6.27 -0.33
N ASN A 555 50.98 -7.45 -0.75
CA ASN A 555 52.38 -7.82 -0.67
C ASN A 555 52.95 -7.86 -2.10
N PRO A 556 53.65 -6.79 -2.53
CA PRO A 556 54.15 -6.67 -3.90
C PRO A 556 55.43 -7.49 -4.15
N ASN A 557 55.95 -8.19 -3.13
CA ASN A 557 57.19 -8.94 -3.29
C ASN A 557 56.96 -10.13 -4.20
N SER A 558 57.86 -10.31 -5.17
CA SER A 558 57.82 -11.44 -6.09
C SER A 558 57.92 -12.77 -5.34
N ILE A 559 57.10 -13.74 -5.73
CA ILE A 559 57.18 -15.12 -5.26
C ILE A 559 57.85 -15.94 -6.36
N THR A 560 58.99 -16.57 -6.09
CA THR A 560 59.67 -17.47 -7.02
C THR A 560 59.19 -18.89 -6.78
N ILE A 561 58.75 -19.57 -7.84
CA ILE A 561 58.29 -20.96 -7.81
C ILE A 561 59.44 -21.82 -8.39
N PRO A 562 60.10 -22.68 -7.58
CA PRO A 562 61.18 -23.54 -8.05
C PRO A 562 60.63 -24.66 -8.94
N SER A 563 61.51 -25.43 -9.57
CA SER A 563 61.16 -26.60 -10.40
C SER A 563 60.70 -27.84 -9.63
N SER A 564 60.23 -27.66 -8.40
CA SER A 564 59.74 -28.66 -7.43
C SER A 564 59.96 -28.11 -6.03
N GLY A 565 58.95 -28.28 -5.18
CA GLY A 565 58.93 -27.92 -3.78
C GLY A 565 58.40 -26.51 -3.49
N SER A 566 58.68 -26.02 -2.28
CA SER A 566 58.12 -24.77 -1.79
C SER A 566 58.65 -23.54 -2.53
N ALA A 567 57.75 -22.61 -2.83
CA ALA A 567 58.13 -21.30 -3.35
C ALA A 567 59.03 -20.50 -2.39
N SER A 568 59.52 -19.34 -2.83
CA SER A 568 60.24 -18.38 -1.99
C SER A 568 59.74 -16.96 -2.23
N PRO A 569 59.22 -16.25 -1.22
CA PRO A 569 59.09 -16.66 0.20
C PRO A 569 57.98 -17.70 0.43
N TYR A 570 58.13 -18.52 1.48
CA TYR A 570 57.14 -19.53 1.89
C TYR A 570 56.94 -19.56 3.42
N PRO A 571 55.80 -19.08 3.93
CA PRO A 571 54.72 -18.41 3.18
C PRO A 571 55.08 -17.00 2.74
N SER A 572 54.39 -16.50 1.71
CA SER A 572 54.28 -15.06 1.46
C SER A 572 53.19 -14.48 2.37
N THR A 573 53.47 -13.39 3.09
CA THR A 573 52.57 -12.90 4.16
C THR A 573 52.09 -11.47 3.90
N ILE A 574 50.82 -11.20 4.13
CA ILE A 574 50.23 -9.87 4.28
C ILE A 574 49.82 -9.70 5.74
N ASN A 575 50.25 -8.63 6.40
CA ASN A 575 49.80 -8.30 7.76
C ASN A 575 48.71 -7.23 7.68
N VAL A 576 47.49 -7.60 8.05
CA VAL A 576 46.34 -6.70 8.08
C VAL A 576 46.21 -6.14 9.50
N SER A 577 46.03 -4.82 9.62
CA SER A 577 45.85 -4.14 10.90
C SER A 577 44.98 -2.89 10.75
N GLY A 578 44.26 -2.51 11.81
CA GLY A 578 43.46 -1.28 11.85
C GLY A 578 42.08 -1.42 11.20
N VAL A 579 41.66 -2.64 10.86
CA VAL A 579 40.35 -2.90 10.25
C VAL A 579 39.32 -3.15 11.34
N SER A 580 38.27 -2.33 11.42
CA SER A 580 37.18 -2.50 12.39
C SER A 580 36.06 -3.39 11.82
N GLY A 581 35.48 -4.27 12.62
CA GLY A 581 34.40 -5.19 12.19
C GLY A 581 34.91 -6.54 11.67
N ASN A 582 33.97 -7.36 11.19
CA ASN A 582 34.24 -8.70 10.68
C ASN A 582 34.24 -8.73 9.15
N ILE A 583 34.87 -9.76 8.58
CA ILE A 583 34.90 -10.02 7.15
C ILE A 583 33.49 -10.39 6.65
N ALA A 584 32.99 -9.69 5.63
CA ALA A 584 31.81 -10.09 4.86
C ALA A 584 32.18 -10.87 3.60
N ASN A 585 33.28 -10.49 2.96
CA ASN A 585 33.79 -11.15 1.76
C ASN A 585 35.29 -10.85 1.59
N ILE A 586 36.00 -11.72 0.88
CA ILE A 586 37.38 -11.46 0.47
C ILE A 586 37.59 -11.79 -1.01
N GLN A 587 38.50 -11.06 -1.64
CA GLN A 587 39.08 -11.44 -2.92
C GLN A 587 40.59 -11.55 -2.80
N VAL A 588 41.16 -12.52 -3.51
CA VAL A 588 42.62 -12.73 -3.55
C VAL A 588 43.10 -12.54 -4.96
N SER A 589 43.97 -11.55 -5.19
CA SER A 589 44.51 -11.30 -6.53
C SER A 589 45.99 -11.61 -6.60
N LEU A 590 46.39 -12.36 -7.62
CA LEU A 590 47.78 -12.65 -7.99
C LEU A 590 48.16 -11.78 -9.19
N SER A 591 49.32 -11.12 -9.12
CA SER A 591 49.80 -10.27 -10.22
C SER A 591 51.01 -10.87 -10.92
N GLY A 592 50.86 -11.13 -12.22
CA GLY A 592 51.94 -11.61 -13.08
C GLY A 592 52.39 -13.05 -12.79
N LEU A 593 51.45 -13.97 -12.60
CA LEU A 593 51.72 -15.40 -12.55
C LEU A 593 52.28 -15.88 -13.90
N SER A 594 53.48 -16.45 -13.86
CA SER A 594 54.13 -17.10 -14.99
C SER A 594 54.67 -18.44 -14.52
N HIS A 595 54.44 -19.51 -15.27
CA HIS A 595 54.93 -20.85 -14.96
C HIS A 595 54.82 -21.70 -16.23
N THR A 596 55.73 -22.66 -16.41
CA THR A 596 55.70 -23.59 -17.53
C THR A 596 55.01 -24.87 -17.04
N TRP A 597 53.83 -25.19 -17.55
CA TRP A 597 53.00 -26.34 -17.09
C TRP A 597 52.36 -26.15 -15.71
N PRO A 598 51.51 -25.12 -15.53
CA PRO A 598 50.93 -24.71 -14.24
C PRO A 598 50.07 -25.76 -13.50
N ASP A 599 49.82 -26.92 -14.10
CA ASP A 599 49.02 -28.00 -13.53
C ASP A 599 49.57 -28.42 -12.16
N ASP A 600 50.89 -28.42 -11.99
CA ASP A 600 51.60 -28.79 -10.76
C ASP A 600 51.70 -27.68 -9.69
N VAL A 601 51.04 -26.55 -9.90
CA VAL A 601 51.09 -25.42 -8.96
C VAL A 601 49.92 -25.46 -7.98
N ASP A 602 50.22 -25.83 -6.74
CA ASP A 602 49.27 -25.81 -5.63
C ASP A 602 49.41 -24.55 -4.77
N MET A 603 48.27 -23.93 -4.45
CA MET A 603 48.22 -22.70 -3.68
C MET A 603 47.06 -22.69 -2.69
N PHE A 604 47.34 -22.33 -1.44
CA PHE A 604 46.28 -22.06 -0.46
C PHE A 604 46.53 -20.80 0.36
N LEU A 605 45.43 -20.16 0.75
CA LEU A 605 45.41 -19.02 1.65
C LEU A 605 45.05 -19.47 3.07
N ARG A 606 45.82 -18.98 4.04
CA ARG A 606 45.50 -19.09 5.47
C ARG A 606 45.17 -17.72 6.05
N GLY A 607 44.03 -17.63 6.73
CA GLY A 607 43.59 -16.43 7.44
C GLY A 607 44.08 -16.38 8.89
N PRO A 608 43.96 -15.23 9.58
CA PRO A 608 44.40 -15.02 10.96
C PRO A 608 43.75 -15.99 11.96
N GLY A 609 42.47 -16.33 11.76
CA GLY A 609 41.73 -17.28 12.58
C GLY A 609 42.11 -18.76 12.35
N GLY A 610 43.01 -19.04 11.40
CA GLY A 610 43.49 -20.37 11.09
C GLY A 610 42.68 -21.13 10.04
N GLN A 611 41.63 -20.51 9.47
CA GLN A 611 40.92 -21.02 8.29
C GLN A 611 41.88 -21.14 7.10
N LYS A 612 41.64 -22.14 6.25
CA LYS A 612 42.51 -22.47 5.11
C LYS A 612 41.66 -22.78 3.88
N VAL A 613 41.95 -22.11 2.77
CA VAL A 613 41.21 -22.24 1.51
C VAL A 613 42.20 -22.47 0.37
N MET A 614 42.04 -23.57 -0.38
CA MET A 614 42.73 -23.79 -1.65
C MET A 614 42.28 -22.73 -2.65
N LEU A 615 43.24 -22.09 -3.30
CA LEU A 615 42.99 -21.15 -4.39
C LEU A 615 43.05 -21.87 -5.73
N MET A 616 44.08 -22.70 -5.92
CA MET A 616 44.23 -23.60 -7.06
C MET A 616 45.05 -24.82 -6.66
N SER A 617 44.72 -25.96 -7.26
CA SER A 617 45.48 -27.21 -7.27
C SER A 617 45.09 -27.95 -8.54
N ASP A 618 46.06 -28.58 -9.20
CA ASP A 618 45.87 -29.37 -10.42
C ASP A 618 45.07 -28.62 -11.49
N ALA A 619 45.44 -27.37 -11.73
CA ALA A 619 44.70 -26.48 -12.63
C ALA A 619 45.55 -26.02 -13.81
N GLY A 620 44.98 -26.15 -15.02
CA GLY A 620 45.58 -25.70 -16.27
C GLY A 620 45.87 -26.82 -17.25
N ASP A 621 46.76 -26.57 -18.21
CA ASP A 621 47.29 -27.55 -19.14
C ASP A 621 48.81 -27.42 -19.25
N PHE A 622 49.41 -28.14 -20.19
CA PHE A 622 50.85 -28.07 -20.48
C PHE A 622 51.25 -26.82 -21.30
N ALA A 623 50.45 -25.75 -21.33
CA ALA A 623 50.84 -24.49 -21.96
C ALA A 623 51.47 -23.53 -20.95
N ASP A 624 52.49 -22.78 -21.38
CA ASP A 624 53.13 -21.77 -20.54
C ASP A 624 52.17 -20.65 -20.14
N LEU A 625 52.14 -20.31 -18.85
CA LEU A 625 51.58 -19.06 -18.35
C LEU A 625 52.62 -17.96 -18.45
N ASN A 626 52.22 -16.84 -19.05
CA ASN A 626 53.08 -15.68 -19.22
C ASN A 626 52.37 -14.43 -18.70
N ASN A 627 52.76 -13.98 -17.51
CA ASN A 627 52.29 -12.76 -16.86
C ASN A 627 50.75 -12.67 -16.74
N VAL A 628 50.15 -13.75 -16.25
CA VAL A 628 48.70 -13.88 -16.04
C VAL A 628 48.30 -13.23 -14.71
N ASN A 629 47.23 -12.44 -14.71
CA ASN A 629 46.65 -11.88 -13.49
C ASN A 629 45.38 -12.66 -13.12
N LEU A 630 45.37 -13.24 -11.93
CA LEU A 630 44.23 -14.02 -11.43
C LEU A 630 43.59 -13.30 -10.25
N THR A 631 42.27 -13.32 -10.18
CA THR A 631 41.52 -12.90 -8.99
C THR A 631 40.59 -14.02 -8.56
N PHE A 632 40.68 -14.45 -7.31
CA PHE A 632 39.82 -15.46 -6.73
C PHE A 632 38.66 -14.80 -5.98
N SER A 633 37.43 -15.21 -6.30
CA SER A 633 36.19 -14.72 -5.69
C SER A 633 35.11 -15.81 -5.72
N ASP A 634 34.39 -16.01 -4.61
CA ASP A 634 33.26 -16.95 -4.56
C ASP A 634 32.13 -16.57 -5.52
N SER A 635 32.03 -15.27 -5.88
CA SER A 635 31.04 -14.73 -6.83
C SER A 635 31.40 -14.91 -8.30
N ALA A 636 32.57 -15.47 -8.63
CA ALA A 636 32.98 -15.63 -10.02
C ALA A 636 32.11 -16.67 -10.77
N SER A 637 31.88 -16.46 -12.07
CA SER A 637 30.99 -17.30 -12.88
C SER A 637 31.52 -18.71 -13.12
N GLY A 638 32.84 -18.92 -13.05
CA GLY A 638 33.51 -20.19 -13.33
C GLY A 638 34.73 -20.42 -12.45
N THR A 639 35.19 -21.65 -12.41
CA THR A 639 36.45 -22.08 -11.80
C THR A 639 37.61 -21.93 -12.78
N LEU A 640 38.85 -22.04 -12.31
CA LEU A 640 39.99 -22.26 -13.21
C LEU A 640 39.75 -23.52 -14.06
N PRO A 641 40.23 -23.59 -15.31
CA PRO A 641 40.10 -24.78 -16.14
C PRO A 641 41.05 -25.92 -15.70
N ASP A 642 40.60 -27.16 -15.89
CA ASP A 642 41.41 -28.39 -15.84
C ASP A 642 41.57 -28.93 -17.28
N GLY A 643 42.82 -29.14 -17.72
CA GLY A 643 43.18 -29.60 -19.05
C GLY A 643 43.13 -28.55 -20.16
N SER A 644 43.05 -27.25 -19.83
CA SER A 644 43.22 -26.16 -20.81
C SER A 644 43.88 -24.91 -20.22
N GLN A 645 44.48 -24.09 -21.08
CA GLN A 645 45.29 -22.93 -20.69
C GLN A 645 44.55 -21.94 -19.77
N ILE A 646 45.19 -21.60 -18.64
CA ILE A 646 44.72 -20.54 -17.72
C ILE A 646 44.95 -19.17 -18.36
N THR A 647 43.95 -18.29 -18.27
CA THR A 647 44.01 -16.92 -18.77
C THR A 647 43.74 -15.91 -17.65
N SER A 648 44.04 -14.63 -17.89
CA SER A 648 43.80 -13.61 -16.87
C SER A 648 42.30 -13.41 -16.66
N GLY A 649 41.86 -13.35 -15.41
CA GLY A 649 40.43 -13.28 -15.13
C GLY A 649 40.09 -13.41 -13.65
N THR A 650 38.79 -13.49 -13.38
CA THR A 650 38.25 -13.74 -12.05
C THR A 650 37.64 -15.14 -12.02
N TYR A 651 38.04 -15.95 -11.04
CA TYR A 651 37.69 -17.37 -10.94
C TYR A 651 37.27 -17.72 -9.51
N ARG A 652 36.47 -18.78 -9.37
CA ARG A 652 36.25 -19.43 -8.08
C ARG A 652 37.48 -20.25 -7.71
N PRO A 653 37.82 -20.36 -6.42
CA PRO A 653 38.90 -21.25 -5.98
C PRO A 653 38.63 -22.71 -6.38
N THR A 654 39.69 -23.46 -6.66
CA THR A 654 39.62 -24.85 -7.13
C THR A 654 40.54 -25.79 -6.38
N ASP A 655 40.14 -27.05 -6.34
CA ASP A 655 40.89 -28.22 -5.87
C ASP A 655 40.46 -29.39 -6.76
N TYR A 656 41.29 -29.75 -7.73
CA TYR A 656 41.03 -30.85 -8.66
C TYR A 656 41.52 -32.21 -8.13
N GLN A 657 42.37 -32.21 -7.09
CA GLN A 657 42.86 -33.42 -6.44
C GLN A 657 42.88 -33.32 -4.91
N VAL A 658 41.92 -34.01 -4.28
CA VAL A 658 41.86 -34.10 -2.83
C VAL A 658 43.07 -34.85 -2.25
N GLY A 659 43.86 -34.18 -1.43
CA GLY A 659 44.94 -34.83 -0.67
C GLY A 659 46.27 -34.10 -0.64
N ASP A 660 46.35 -32.88 -1.18
CA ASP A 660 47.58 -32.09 -1.24
C ASP A 660 48.31 -32.01 0.10
N THR A 661 49.63 -32.13 0.02
CA THR A 661 50.50 -32.02 1.19
C THR A 661 51.51 -30.89 1.01
N PHE A 662 51.42 -29.91 1.91
CA PHE A 662 52.34 -28.78 1.96
C PHE A 662 53.40 -29.00 3.06
N PRO A 663 54.70 -28.82 2.76
CA PRO A 663 55.77 -29.00 3.74
C PRO A 663 55.76 -27.89 4.81
N THR A 664 56.42 -28.17 5.94
CA THR A 664 56.54 -27.19 7.03
C THR A 664 57.18 -25.89 6.53
N PRO A 665 56.67 -24.70 6.92
CA PRO A 665 55.78 -24.45 8.05
C PRO A 665 54.27 -24.45 7.73
N ALA A 666 53.83 -24.93 6.56
CA ALA A 666 52.40 -24.98 6.24
C ALA A 666 51.61 -25.89 7.21
N PRO A 667 50.42 -25.47 7.67
CA PRO A 667 49.53 -26.36 8.43
C PRO A 667 48.96 -27.46 7.56
N ALA A 668 48.78 -28.65 8.16
CA ALA A 668 48.09 -29.77 7.53
C ALA A 668 46.62 -29.45 7.20
N GLY A 669 46.11 -30.11 6.15
CA GLY A 669 44.71 -30.05 5.73
C GLY A 669 43.71 -30.63 6.76
N PRO A 670 42.43 -30.75 6.40
CA PRO A 670 41.85 -30.46 5.09
C PRO A 670 41.82 -28.96 4.75
N TYR A 671 41.73 -28.67 3.46
CA TYR A 671 41.60 -27.32 2.89
C TYR A 671 40.20 -27.21 2.25
N GLY A 672 39.49 -26.11 2.46
CA GLY A 672 38.22 -25.85 1.76
C GLY A 672 38.46 -25.13 0.42
N THR A 673 37.42 -24.95 -0.40
CA THR A 673 37.50 -24.21 -1.69
C THR A 673 36.61 -22.96 -1.75
N ALA A 674 36.00 -22.56 -0.63
CA ALA A 674 35.15 -21.39 -0.55
C ALA A 674 35.81 -20.30 0.31
N LEU A 675 36.02 -19.11 -0.26
CA LEU A 675 36.57 -17.94 0.46
C LEU A 675 35.60 -17.45 1.55
N SER A 676 34.31 -17.74 1.43
CA SER A 676 33.30 -17.54 2.48
C SER A 676 33.62 -18.25 3.79
N ALA A 677 34.56 -19.21 3.82
CA ALA A 677 35.09 -19.76 5.07
C ALA A 677 35.73 -18.69 5.99
N PHE A 678 36.11 -17.53 5.46
CA PHE A 678 36.64 -16.40 6.23
C PHE A 678 35.56 -15.45 6.76
N ASN A 679 34.31 -15.55 6.29
CA ASN A 679 33.23 -14.63 6.67
C ASN A 679 32.91 -14.70 8.17
N GLY A 680 32.56 -13.56 8.76
CA GLY A 680 32.28 -13.42 10.20
C GLY A 680 33.53 -13.41 11.10
N THR A 681 34.73 -13.50 10.54
CA THR A 681 35.98 -13.54 11.31
C THR A 681 36.69 -12.19 11.34
N ASN A 682 37.59 -11.99 12.30
CA ASN A 682 38.37 -10.76 12.42
C ASN A 682 39.45 -10.71 11.32
N PRO A 683 39.49 -9.66 10.48
CA PRO A 683 40.47 -9.53 9.39
C PRO A 683 41.89 -9.24 9.85
N ASN A 684 42.08 -8.72 11.07
CA ASN A 684 43.39 -8.29 11.55
C ASN A 684 44.30 -9.49 11.90
N GLY A 685 45.53 -9.46 11.41
CA GLY A 685 46.54 -10.47 11.64
C GLY A 685 47.28 -10.88 10.38
N ALA A 686 48.01 -11.99 10.47
CA ALA A 686 48.81 -12.51 9.36
C ALA A 686 47.95 -13.37 8.41
N TRP A 687 47.84 -12.91 7.17
CA TRP A 687 47.34 -13.67 6.03
C TRP A 687 48.52 -14.28 5.28
N GLN A 688 48.48 -15.60 5.05
CA GLN A 688 49.64 -16.35 4.57
C GLN A 688 49.26 -17.14 3.32
N LEU A 689 49.91 -16.82 2.20
CA LEU A 689 49.81 -17.56 0.95
C LEU A 689 50.94 -18.59 0.89
N PHE A 690 50.57 -19.86 0.80
CA PHE A 690 51.49 -20.98 0.59
C PHE A 690 51.39 -21.41 -0.87
N VAL A 691 52.54 -21.58 -1.51
CA VAL A 691 52.68 -21.91 -2.93
C VAL A 691 53.69 -23.03 -3.05
N GLN A 692 53.34 -24.07 -3.79
CA GLN A 692 54.18 -25.23 -4.02
C GLN A 692 54.06 -25.66 -5.47
N ASP A 693 55.16 -26.21 -5.96
CA ASP A 693 55.26 -26.95 -7.21
C ASP A 693 55.46 -28.44 -6.83
N ASP A 694 54.55 -29.34 -7.23
CA ASP A 694 54.55 -30.73 -6.77
C ASP A 694 55.31 -31.70 -7.71
N VAL A 695 55.45 -31.32 -8.99
CA VAL A 695 56.24 -32.01 -10.01
C VAL A 695 57.51 -31.19 -10.28
N GLY A 696 58.26 -31.47 -11.34
CA GLY A 696 59.41 -30.66 -11.69
C GLY A 696 59.76 -30.76 -13.16
N TRP A 697 60.75 -29.96 -13.56
CA TRP A 697 61.28 -29.72 -14.94
C TRP A 697 60.90 -28.37 -15.56
N ASP A 698 60.20 -27.55 -14.81
CA ASP A 698 59.69 -26.23 -15.11
C ASP A 698 60.03 -25.28 -13.96
N SER A 699 59.54 -24.05 -13.99
CA SER A 699 59.61 -23.11 -12.86
C SER A 699 58.73 -21.93 -13.17
N GLY A 700 58.44 -21.14 -12.15
CA GLY A 700 57.58 -19.98 -12.31
C GLY A 700 57.87 -18.85 -11.35
N SER A 701 57.00 -17.85 -11.42
CA SER A 701 56.97 -16.75 -10.47
C SER A 701 55.61 -16.06 -10.46
N ILE A 702 55.33 -15.35 -9.37
CA ILE A 702 54.27 -14.34 -9.28
C ILE A 702 54.99 -13.01 -9.14
N ALA A 703 55.26 -12.36 -10.28
CA ALA A 703 56.23 -11.27 -10.35
C ALA A 703 55.78 -10.01 -9.59
N GLY A 704 54.48 -9.72 -9.59
CA GLY A 704 53.87 -8.59 -8.90
C GLY A 704 53.37 -8.91 -7.49
N GLY A 705 53.60 -10.14 -7.00
CA GLY A 705 53.11 -10.59 -5.70
C GLY A 705 51.59 -10.77 -5.67
N TRP A 706 50.98 -10.55 -4.52
CA TRP A 706 49.55 -10.79 -4.31
C TRP A 706 48.91 -9.74 -3.42
N SER A 707 47.59 -9.63 -3.51
CA SER A 707 46.79 -8.70 -2.72
C SER A 707 45.52 -9.36 -2.21
N LEU A 708 45.00 -8.80 -1.12
CA LEU A 708 43.77 -9.17 -0.46
C LEU A 708 42.87 -7.94 -0.44
N THR A 709 41.70 -8.06 -1.07
CA THR A 709 40.62 -7.08 -0.90
C THR A 709 39.70 -7.61 0.19
N ILE A 710 39.54 -6.85 1.28
CA ILE A 710 38.65 -7.23 2.38
C ILE A 710 37.41 -6.35 2.34
N GLN A 711 36.26 -7.00 2.27
CA GLN A 711 34.97 -6.37 2.45
C GLN A 711 34.43 -6.71 3.83
N ARG A 712 33.80 -5.74 4.49
CA ARG A 712 33.36 -5.84 5.89
C ARG A 712 31.84 -5.92 5.96
N THR A 713 31.34 -6.56 7.01
CA THR A 713 29.91 -6.48 7.35
C THR A 713 29.63 -5.06 7.84
N SER A 714 28.74 -4.33 7.17
CA SER A 714 28.36 -3.00 7.65
C SER A 714 27.39 -3.16 8.81
N THR A 715 27.50 -2.29 9.81
CA THR A 715 26.49 -2.19 10.87
C THR A 715 25.80 -0.85 10.72
N ILE A 716 24.52 -0.89 10.40
CA ILE A 716 23.66 0.29 10.26
C ILE A 716 22.78 0.34 11.50
N ASN A 717 22.81 1.46 12.22
CA ASN A 717 21.96 1.66 13.38
C ASN A 717 21.01 2.83 13.09
N GLY A 718 19.73 2.61 13.32
CA GLY A 718 18.72 3.64 13.40
C GLY A 718 18.82 4.44 14.69
N THR A 719 17.73 5.10 15.00
CA THR A 719 17.54 6.02 16.10
C THR A 719 16.44 5.49 17.02
N ALA A 720 15.80 6.36 17.80
CA ALA A 720 14.62 5.98 18.59
C ALA A 720 13.31 6.45 17.94
N GLY A 721 13.38 6.96 16.71
CA GLY A 721 12.24 7.36 15.88
C GLY A 721 12.09 6.43 14.68
N ALA A 722 11.05 6.62 13.89
CA ALA A 722 10.82 5.83 12.68
C ALA A 722 11.89 6.11 11.61
N ASP A 723 12.66 5.10 11.27
CA ASP A 723 13.78 5.17 10.34
C ASP A 723 13.52 4.36 9.05
N ASN A 724 14.18 4.76 7.96
CA ASN A 724 14.24 3.98 6.72
C ASN A 724 15.70 3.62 6.46
N LEU A 725 16.07 2.40 6.84
CA LEU A 725 17.43 1.89 6.85
C LEU A 725 17.65 0.99 5.63
N ILE A 726 18.59 1.39 4.79
CA ILE A 726 18.93 0.67 3.55
C ILE A 726 20.38 0.23 3.62
N GLY A 727 20.59 -1.08 3.51
CA GLY A 727 21.88 -1.76 3.45
C GLY A 727 22.59 -1.60 2.11
N THR A 728 23.57 -2.45 1.89
CA THR A 728 24.40 -2.56 0.70
C THR A 728 24.09 -3.87 -0.01
N ALA A 729 24.64 -4.11 -1.20
CA ALA A 729 24.44 -5.41 -1.88
C ALA A 729 25.12 -6.62 -1.18
N ASN A 730 25.66 -6.45 0.03
CA ASN A 730 26.50 -7.42 0.75
C ASN A 730 25.95 -7.67 2.16
N PRO A 731 26.37 -8.74 2.85
CA PRO A 731 25.93 -9.03 4.20
C PRO A 731 26.12 -7.85 5.16
N ASP A 732 25.02 -7.35 5.69
CA ASP A 732 24.92 -6.23 6.63
C ASP A 732 24.20 -6.65 7.93
N ILE A 733 24.39 -5.86 8.97
CA ILE A 733 23.61 -5.91 10.21
C ILE A 733 22.88 -4.57 10.33
N ILE A 734 21.56 -4.59 10.23
CA ILE A 734 20.72 -3.39 10.30
C ILE A 734 19.91 -3.45 11.59
N ASN A 735 20.10 -2.47 12.48
CA ASN A 735 19.40 -2.36 13.76
C ASN A 735 18.49 -1.12 13.75
N GLY A 736 17.16 -1.28 13.73
CA GLY A 736 16.17 -0.21 13.82
C GLY A 736 16.19 0.50 15.19
N LEU A 737 16.27 -0.30 16.25
CA LEU A 737 16.24 0.08 17.67
C LEU A 737 14.83 0.35 18.19
N ALA A 738 14.32 1.58 18.11
CA ALA A 738 12.96 1.89 18.55
C ALA A 738 12.35 2.87 17.55
N GLY A 739 11.05 2.77 17.29
CA GLY A 739 10.45 3.43 16.15
C GLY A 739 9.69 2.41 15.31
N ASN A 740 9.00 2.90 14.28
CA ASN A 740 8.40 2.01 13.29
C ASN A 740 9.32 2.09 12.06
N ASP A 741 10.23 1.13 11.96
CA ASP A 741 11.36 1.20 11.06
C ASP A 741 11.11 0.39 9.79
N THR A 742 11.73 0.80 8.69
CA THR A 742 11.81 -0.02 7.47
C THR A 742 13.25 -0.42 7.25
N LEU A 743 13.53 -1.72 7.25
CA LEU A 743 14.86 -2.31 7.13
C LEU A 743 14.96 -3.06 5.81
N ASN A 744 15.80 -2.59 4.89
CA ASN A 744 16.06 -3.25 3.62
C ASN A 744 17.54 -3.52 3.44
N GLY A 745 17.93 -4.79 3.49
CA GLY A 745 19.30 -5.23 3.27
C GLY A 745 19.80 -5.01 1.83
N ASN A 746 18.90 -4.97 0.84
CA ASN A 746 19.18 -5.27 -0.57
C ASN A 746 19.67 -6.72 -0.75
N THR A 747 20.37 -7.01 -1.85
CA THR A 747 20.68 -8.38 -2.31
C THR A 747 21.63 -9.19 -1.42
N GLY A 748 22.09 -8.63 -0.30
CA GLY A 748 23.00 -9.25 0.66
C GLY A 748 22.37 -10.47 1.34
N ALA A 749 23.10 -11.09 2.28
CA ALA A 749 22.51 -12.06 3.20
C ALA A 749 22.57 -11.42 4.57
N ASP A 750 21.49 -10.74 4.94
CA ASP A 750 21.52 -9.67 5.92
C ASP A 750 20.91 -10.09 7.25
N THR A 751 21.34 -9.44 8.33
CA THR A 751 20.67 -9.56 9.64
C THR A 751 19.90 -8.27 9.90
N LEU A 752 18.57 -8.38 9.95
CA LEU A 752 17.67 -7.25 10.14
C LEU A 752 17.05 -7.35 11.54
N VAL A 753 17.25 -6.34 12.38
CA VAL A 753 16.79 -6.29 13.77
C VAL A 753 15.95 -5.03 13.95
N GLY A 754 14.63 -5.15 13.97
CA GLY A 754 13.69 -4.03 14.05
C GLY A 754 13.75 -3.35 15.42
N GLY A 755 13.35 -4.07 16.46
CA GLY A 755 13.38 -3.56 17.82
C GLY A 755 12.00 -3.12 18.29
N LEU A 756 11.89 -2.05 19.09
CA LEU A 756 10.60 -1.60 19.64
C LEU A 756 9.79 -0.77 18.65
N GLY A 757 8.59 -1.19 18.32
CA GLY A 757 7.64 -0.51 17.45
C GLY A 757 7.19 -1.48 16.37
N ASN A 758 6.49 -0.98 15.35
CA ASN A 758 5.98 -1.84 14.27
C ASN A 758 6.86 -1.67 13.03
N ASP A 759 7.68 -2.66 12.76
CA ASP A 759 8.75 -2.63 11.78
C ASP A 759 8.39 -3.37 10.49
N ILE A 760 9.07 -2.99 9.40
CA ILE A 760 8.98 -3.63 8.08
C ILE A 760 10.36 -4.14 7.71
N TYR A 761 10.47 -5.45 7.51
CA TYR A 761 11.67 -6.12 7.03
C TYR A 761 11.50 -6.48 5.56
N VAL A 762 12.36 -5.95 4.69
CA VAL A 762 12.40 -6.33 3.26
C VAL A 762 13.38 -7.48 3.09
N VAL A 763 12.85 -8.62 2.65
CA VAL A 763 13.60 -9.87 2.45
C VAL A 763 13.66 -10.17 0.96
N ASP A 764 14.85 -10.14 0.38
CA ASP A 764 15.05 -10.45 -1.03
C ASP A 764 16.04 -11.60 -1.27
N ASN A 765 16.71 -12.04 -0.21
CA ASN A 765 17.65 -13.14 -0.23
C ASN A 765 17.23 -14.21 0.78
N THR A 766 17.34 -15.49 0.39
CA THR A 766 17.08 -16.61 1.31
C THR A 766 18.05 -16.68 2.50
N GLY A 767 19.16 -15.93 2.44
CA GLY A 767 20.11 -15.77 3.52
C GLY A 767 19.75 -14.67 4.53
N ASP A 768 18.69 -13.89 4.30
CA ASP A 768 18.27 -12.83 5.20
C ASP A 768 17.62 -13.38 6.48
N ILE A 769 18.02 -12.81 7.61
CA ILE A 769 17.58 -13.18 8.94
C ILE A 769 16.94 -11.94 9.59
N ALA A 770 15.62 -11.94 9.69
CA ALA A 770 14.91 -11.01 10.56
C ALA A 770 14.93 -11.52 12.02
N THR A 771 15.15 -10.62 12.98
CA THR A 771 15.21 -10.94 14.41
C THR A 771 14.28 -10.04 15.21
N GLU A 772 13.35 -10.67 15.92
CA GLU A 772 12.35 -9.98 16.75
C GLU A 772 12.25 -10.62 18.15
N LEU A 773 12.12 -9.80 19.20
CA LEU A 773 11.88 -10.28 20.57
C LEU A 773 10.40 -10.17 20.93
N ALA A 774 10.01 -10.87 21.98
CA ALA A 774 8.62 -10.83 22.43
C ALA A 774 8.22 -9.42 22.90
N SER A 775 7.00 -8.99 22.51
CA SER A 775 6.38 -7.74 22.95
C SER A 775 7.07 -6.46 22.47
N GLN A 776 7.76 -6.49 21.34
CA GLN A 776 8.33 -5.26 20.79
C GLN A 776 7.45 -4.58 19.74
N GLY A 777 6.51 -5.29 19.10
CA GLY A 777 5.83 -4.73 17.95
C GLY A 777 4.69 -5.58 17.41
N THR A 778 4.13 -5.12 16.30
CA THR A 778 3.49 -5.98 15.29
C THR A 778 4.21 -5.73 13.98
N ASP A 779 4.95 -6.74 13.53
CA ASP A 779 5.99 -6.56 12.51
C ASP A 779 5.66 -7.30 11.22
N LEU A 780 6.12 -6.73 10.09
CA LEU A 780 5.83 -7.21 8.74
C LEU A 780 7.10 -7.62 8.01
N ILE A 781 7.15 -8.86 7.52
CA ILE A 781 8.08 -9.27 6.46
C ILE A 781 7.45 -9.01 5.09
N GLN A 782 8.16 -8.28 4.22
CA GLN A 782 7.89 -8.21 2.79
C GLN A 782 8.93 -9.06 2.04
N SER A 783 8.54 -10.25 1.56
CA SER A 783 9.48 -11.21 0.98
C SER A 783 9.31 -11.41 -0.52
N SER A 784 10.39 -11.25 -1.29
CA SER A 784 10.43 -11.62 -2.71
C SER A 784 10.89 -13.06 -2.98
N VAL A 785 11.21 -13.80 -1.91
CA VAL A 785 11.60 -15.23 -1.91
C VAL A 785 10.65 -16.06 -1.05
N THR A 786 10.72 -17.39 -1.16
CA THR A 786 10.03 -18.28 -0.20
C THR A 786 10.59 -18.06 1.20
N TYR A 787 9.72 -17.83 2.18
CA TYR A 787 10.15 -17.42 3.52
C TYR A 787 9.33 -18.04 4.64
N THR A 788 10.00 -18.29 5.76
CA THR A 788 9.41 -18.74 7.01
C THR A 788 9.62 -17.66 8.06
N LEU A 789 8.53 -17.19 8.68
CA LEU A 789 8.61 -16.15 9.69
C LEU A 789 9.47 -16.61 10.88
N PRO A 790 10.42 -15.78 11.36
CA PRO A 790 11.10 -16.03 12.61
C PRO A 790 10.12 -15.88 13.79
N ALA A 791 10.51 -16.32 14.98
CA ALA A 791 9.66 -16.19 16.16
C ALA A 791 9.30 -14.72 16.46
N ASN A 792 8.09 -14.51 16.97
CA ASN A 792 7.54 -13.20 17.36
C ASN A 792 7.25 -12.22 16.22
N VAL A 793 7.40 -12.60 14.95
CA VAL A 793 6.93 -11.76 13.83
C VAL A 793 5.52 -12.18 13.44
N GLU A 794 4.62 -11.22 13.26
CA GLU A 794 3.20 -11.45 13.05
C GLU A 794 2.82 -11.53 11.56
N ASP A 795 3.36 -10.66 10.70
CA ASP A 795 2.83 -10.49 9.35
C ASP A 795 3.84 -10.88 8.26
N LEU A 796 3.37 -11.53 7.19
CA LEU A 796 4.12 -11.86 5.98
C LEU A 796 3.35 -11.43 4.73
N THR A 797 4.00 -10.69 3.84
CA THR A 797 3.49 -10.41 2.49
C THR A 797 4.51 -10.86 1.44
N LEU A 798 4.09 -11.72 0.52
CA LEU A 798 4.92 -12.16 -0.61
C LEU A 798 4.86 -11.12 -1.73
N THR A 799 6.00 -10.54 -2.09
CA THR A 799 6.14 -9.46 -3.09
C THR A 799 6.78 -9.94 -4.40
N GLY A 800 7.31 -11.17 -4.43
CA GLY A 800 7.91 -11.77 -5.61
C GLY A 800 6.89 -12.00 -6.74
N THR A 801 7.37 -12.19 -7.97
CA THR A 801 6.52 -12.44 -9.15
C THR A 801 6.45 -13.91 -9.57
N THR A 802 7.19 -14.78 -8.88
CA THR A 802 7.22 -16.23 -9.14
C THR A 802 6.45 -16.99 -8.05
N ALA A 803 6.16 -18.27 -8.27
CA ALA A 803 5.57 -19.13 -7.26
C ALA A 803 6.53 -19.32 -6.08
N ILE A 804 6.30 -18.56 -5.00
CA ILE A 804 7.02 -18.61 -3.73
C ILE A 804 6.03 -18.95 -2.62
N ASN A 805 6.51 -19.45 -1.48
CA ASN A 805 5.64 -19.93 -0.40
C ASN A 805 5.85 -19.12 0.88
N GLY A 806 4.82 -19.07 1.71
CA GLY A 806 4.85 -18.41 3.02
C GLY A 806 4.60 -19.42 4.13
N THR A 807 5.43 -19.38 5.17
CA THR A 807 5.20 -20.17 6.38
C THR A 807 5.27 -19.26 7.60
N GLY A 808 4.25 -19.32 8.45
CA GLY A 808 4.17 -18.60 9.72
C GLY A 808 5.02 -19.23 10.82
N ASN A 809 4.72 -18.88 12.06
CA ASN A 809 5.36 -19.35 13.27
C ASN A 809 4.30 -19.77 14.31
N THR A 810 4.63 -19.78 15.60
CA THR A 810 3.68 -20.23 16.64
C THR A 810 2.71 -19.16 17.15
N VAL A 811 2.87 -17.89 16.75
CA VAL A 811 1.92 -16.81 17.09
C VAL A 811 0.81 -16.72 16.04
N ALA A 812 -0.20 -15.87 16.26
CA ALA A 812 -1.22 -15.62 15.25
C ALA A 812 -0.64 -14.73 14.15
N ASN A 813 -0.58 -15.25 12.92
CA ASN A 813 0.03 -14.60 11.77
C ASN A 813 -1.00 -14.08 10.76
N ILE A 814 -0.63 -13.03 10.01
CA ILE A 814 -1.32 -12.63 8.78
C ILE A 814 -0.39 -12.92 7.60
N ILE A 815 -0.75 -13.87 6.75
CA ILE A 815 0.06 -14.28 5.60
C ILE A 815 -0.69 -13.94 4.30
N THR A 816 -0.12 -13.05 3.51
CA THR A 816 -0.61 -12.66 2.17
C THR A 816 0.33 -13.15 1.08
N GLY A 817 -0.20 -13.94 0.15
CA GLY A 817 0.48 -14.42 -1.05
C GLY A 817 0.57 -13.37 -2.16
N ASN A 818 1.19 -13.78 -3.27
CA ASN A 818 1.39 -12.96 -4.46
C ASN A 818 0.39 -13.35 -5.57
N THR A 819 0.70 -13.05 -6.83
CA THR A 819 -0.19 -13.35 -7.97
C THR A 819 0.08 -14.71 -8.62
N ALA A 820 1.01 -15.48 -8.06
CA ALA A 820 1.37 -16.82 -8.53
C ALA A 820 0.87 -17.85 -7.51
N ASN A 821 0.80 -19.11 -7.92
CA ASN A 821 0.38 -20.20 -7.05
C ASN A 821 1.30 -20.34 -5.83
N ASN A 822 0.78 -20.08 -4.63
CA ASN A 822 1.49 -20.13 -3.36
C ASN A 822 1.00 -21.29 -2.48
N ILE A 823 1.89 -21.80 -1.65
CA ILE A 823 1.54 -22.60 -0.47
C ILE A 823 1.67 -21.69 0.76
N LEU A 824 0.56 -21.48 1.46
CA LEU A 824 0.49 -20.67 2.66
C LEU A 824 0.19 -21.55 3.86
N ASN A 825 1.11 -21.58 4.83
CA ASN A 825 0.99 -22.38 6.04
C ASN A 825 1.18 -21.49 7.28
N GLY A 826 0.13 -21.28 8.06
CA GLY A 826 0.18 -20.49 9.29
C GLY A 826 1.06 -21.13 10.39
N SER A 827 1.26 -22.45 10.33
CA SER A 827 1.71 -23.28 11.46
C SER A 827 0.67 -23.29 12.59
N SER A 828 1.08 -23.55 13.84
CA SER A 828 0.14 -23.84 14.93
C SER A 828 -0.69 -22.65 15.46
N GLY A 829 -0.48 -21.45 14.90
CA GLY A 829 -1.13 -20.20 15.28
C GLY A 829 -2.64 -20.20 15.03
N ALA A 830 -3.32 -19.08 15.27
CA ALA A 830 -4.68 -18.88 14.79
C ALA A 830 -4.59 -17.82 13.70
N ASP A 831 -4.42 -18.27 12.46
CA ASP A 831 -3.79 -17.48 11.42
C ASP A 831 -4.79 -16.95 10.38
N GLN A 832 -4.46 -15.84 9.74
CA GLN A 832 -5.20 -15.30 8.61
C GLN A 832 -4.41 -15.53 7.33
N LEU A 833 -4.95 -16.34 6.41
CA LEU A 833 -4.27 -16.72 5.17
C LEU A 833 -5.03 -16.15 3.97
N LYS A 834 -4.30 -15.46 3.07
CA LYS A 834 -4.84 -14.89 1.83
C LYS A 834 -3.89 -15.14 0.67
N GLY A 835 -4.33 -15.89 -0.34
CA GLY A 835 -3.55 -16.36 -1.48
C GLY A 835 -3.26 -15.27 -2.49
N GLY A 836 -4.29 -14.55 -2.90
CA GLY A 836 -4.16 -13.54 -3.94
C GLY A 836 -4.78 -14.09 -5.22
N THR A 837 -4.15 -13.91 -6.38
CA THR A 837 -4.59 -14.60 -7.60
C THR A 837 -3.66 -15.77 -7.86
N GLY A 838 -4.12 -16.78 -8.57
CA GLY A 838 -3.36 -18.02 -8.75
C GLY A 838 -4.15 -19.17 -8.17
N ASN A 839 -3.64 -20.39 -8.31
CA ASN A 839 -4.24 -21.55 -7.63
C ASN A 839 -3.41 -21.85 -6.39
N ASP A 840 -3.91 -21.39 -5.25
CA ASP A 840 -3.20 -21.39 -3.99
C ASP A 840 -3.55 -22.61 -3.13
N THR A 841 -2.64 -22.99 -2.24
CA THR A 841 -2.86 -24.05 -1.26
C THR A 841 -2.69 -23.51 0.15
N TYR A 842 -3.73 -23.67 0.94
CA TYR A 842 -3.78 -23.28 2.34
C TYR A 842 -3.61 -24.50 3.24
N VAL A 843 -2.67 -24.46 4.16
CA VAL A 843 -2.51 -25.47 5.20
C VAL A 843 -3.19 -24.96 6.46
N VAL A 844 -4.26 -25.65 6.87
CA VAL A 844 -5.07 -25.34 8.06
C VAL A 844 -4.83 -26.41 9.10
N ASP A 845 -4.28 -26.03 10.25
CA ASP A 845 -4.02 -26.95 11.36
C ASP A 845 -4.66 -26.51 12.68
N ASN A 846 -5.19 -25.29 12.72
CA ASN A 846 -5.89 -24.74 13.86
C ASN A 846 -7.33 -24.36 13.48
N THR A 847 -8.28 -24.65 14.37
CA THR A 847 -9.68 -24.24 14.17
C THR A 847 -9.90 -22.72 14.20
N GLY A 848 -8.89 -21.96 14.64
CA GLY A 848 -8.86 -20.51 14.60
C GLY A 848 -8.34 -19.92 13.28
N ASP A 849 -7.85 -20.75 12.37
CA ASP A 849 -7.36 -20.30 11.06
C ASP A 849 -8.52 -19.79 10.21
N VAL A 850 -8.28 -18.67 9.52
CA VAL A 850 -9.22 -18.00 8.64
C VAL A 850 -8.59 -17.83 7.27
N VAL A 851 -9.14 -18.54 6.29
CA VAL A 851 -8.78 -18.39 4.87
C VAL A 851 -9.70 -17.36 4.21
N THR A 852 -9.12 -16.39 3.50
CA THR A 852 -9.86 -15.35 2.76
C THR A 852 -9.51 -15.38 1.27
N GLU A 853 -10.51 -15.66 0.44
CA GLU A 853 -10.43 -15.64 -1.02
C GLU A 853 -11.46 -14.70 -1.65
N LEU A 854 -11.10 -14.03 -2.75
CA LEU A 854 -12.05 -13.22 -3.53
C LEU A 854 -12.50 -13.96 -4.78
N ALA A 855 -13.64 -13.53 -5.32
CA ALA A 855 -14.20 -14.14 -6.51
C ALA A 855 -13.25 -14.03 -7.72
N SER A 856 -13.17 -15.11 -8.51
CA SER A 856 -12.38 -15.19 -9.75
C SER A 856 -10.86 -15.03 -9.57
N GLN A 857 -10.33 -15.44 -8.42
CA GLN A 857 -8.89 -15.37 -8.14
C GLN A 857 -8.13 -16.66 -8.45
N GLY A 858 -8.78 -17.82 -8.52
CA GLY A 858 -8.08 -19.09 -8.59
C GLY A 858 -8.98 -20.31 -8.67
N THR A 859 -8.35 -21.47 -8.59
CA THR A 859 -8.98 -22.69 -8.06
C THR A 859 -8.12 -23.14 -6.89
N ASP A 860 -8.64 -22.98 -5.69
CA ASP A 860 -7.86 -22.98 -4.47
C ASP A 860 -8.14 -24.22 -3.60
N LEU A 861 -7.09 -24.70 -2.93
CA LEU A 861 -7.12 -25.92 -2.13
C LEU A 861 -6.88 -25.62 -0.66
N ILE A 862 -7.75 -26.13 0.21
CA ILE A 862 -7.50 -26.23 1.64
C ILE A 862 -7.05 -27.65 1.99
N GLN A 863 -5.87 -27.76 2.59
CA GLN A 863 -5.38 -28.98 3.25
C GLN A 863 -5.58 -28.82 4.75
N SER A 864 -6.58 -29.52 5.31
CA SER A 864 -6.96 -29.36 6.72
C SER A 864 -6.65 -30.58 7.57
N SER A 865 -5.92 -30.38 8.67
CA SER A 865 -5.73 -31.42 9.69
C SER A 865 -6.78 -31.38 10.81
N VAL A 866 -7.70 -30.42 10.75
CA VAL A 866 -8.86 -30.24 11.65
C VAL A 866 -10.18 -30.34 10.89
N THR A 867 -11.30 -30.41 11.61
CA THR A 867 -12.64 -30.26 11.00
C THR A 867 -12.76 -28.86 10.42
N TYR A 868 -13.18 -28.74 9.17
CA TYR A 868 -13.17 -27.46 8.46
C TYR A 868 -14.34 -27.30 7.49
N THR A 869 -14.76 -26.05 7.31
CA THR A 869 -15.79 -25.64 6.34
C THR A 869 -15.14 -24.67 5.37
N LEU A 870 -15.26 -24.93 4.06
CA LEU A 870 -14.70 -24.05 3.04
C LEU A 870 -15.30 -22.64 3.17
N PRO A 871 -14.48 -21.57 3.22
CA PRO A 871 -14.97 -20.21 3.10
C PRO A 871 -15.51 -19.98 1.68
N ALA A 872 -16.19 -18.85 1.45
CA ALA A 872 -16.60 -18.48 0.10
C ALA A 872 -15.40 -18.39 -0.85
N ASN A 873 -15.63 -18.70 -2.13
CA ASN A 873 -14.64 -18.61 -3.21
C ASN A 873 -13.49 -19.63 -3.17
N VAL A 874 -13.53 -20.63 -2.29
CA VAL A 874 -12.57 -21.75 -2.30
C VAL A 874 -13.25 -23.00 -2.84
N GLU A 875 -12.60 -23.71 -3.76
CA GLU A 875 -13.18 -24.84 -4.48
C GLU A 875 -12.90 -26.19 -3.81
N ASP A 876 -11.68 -26.43 -3.34
CA ASP A 876 -11.24 -27.77 -2.96
C ASP A 876 -10.87 -27.89 -1.47
N LEU A 877 -11.27 -29.00 -0.84
CA LEU A 877 -10.92 -29.39 0.54
C LEU A 877 -10.34 -30.80 0.56
N THR A 878 -9.18 -30.98 1.18
CA THR A 878 -8.59 -32.29 1.49
C THR A 878 -8.31 -32.39 2.98
N LEU A 879 -8.87 -33.40 3.64
CA LEU A 879 -8.60 -33.70 5.04
C LEU A 879 -7.29 -34.50 5.18
N THR A 880 -6.30 -33.94 5.87
CA THR A 880 -4.96 -34.53 6.04
C THR A 880 -4.71 -35.10 7.44
N GLY A 881 -5.62 -34.83 8.39
CA GLY A 881 -5.55 -35.36 9.75
C GLY A 881 -5.66 -36.89 9.80
N THR A 882 -5.26 -37.48 10.92
CA THR A 882 -5.34 -38.95 11.13
C THR A 882 -6.51 -39.40 12.01
N THR A 883 -7.23 -38.45 12.60
CA THR A 883 -8.42 -38.69 13.43
C THR A 883 -9.71 -38.44 12.65
N ALA A 884 -10.85 -38.85 13.22
CA ALA A 884 -12.16 -38.51 12.68
C ALA A 884 -12.39 -36.98 12.72
N ILE A 885 -12.25 -36.34 11.57
CA ILE A 885 -12.53 -34.93 11.30
C ILE A 885 -13.54 -34.83 10.16
N ASN A 886 -14.17 -33.67 9.99
CA ASN A 886 -15.26 -33.51 9.03
C ASN A 886 -14.95 -32.39 8.03
N GLY A 887 -15.51 -32.50 6.84
CA GLY A 887 -15.39 -31.53 5.76
C GLY A 887 -16.76 -30.98 5.37
N THR A 888 -16.84 -29.69 5.08
CA THR A 888 -18.05 -29.08 4.53
C THR A 888 -17.66 -28.11 3.43
N GLY A 889 -18.25 -28.25 2.23
CA GLY A 889 -18.07 -27.32 1.13
C GLY A 889 -18.89 -26.03 1.32
N ASN A 890 -19.00 -25.25 0.24
CA ASN A 890 -19.69 -23.97 0.19
C ASN A 890 -20.79 -23.98 -0.89
N THR A 891 -21.02 -22.87 -1.58
CA THR A 891 -22.05 -22.76 -2.62
C THR A 891 -21.53 -22.98 -4.06
N LEU A 892 -20.25 -23.29 -4.20
CA LEU A 892 -19.58 -23.55 -5.48
C LEU A 892 -19.65 -25.04 -5.83
N ALA A 893 -19.06 -25.42 -6.97
CA ALA A 893 -18.81 -26.82 -7.26
C ALA A 893 -17.51 -27.23 -6.54
N ASN A 894 -17.64 -27.92 -5.42
CA ASN A 894 -16.52 -28.25 -4.55
C ASN A 894 -15.98 -29.67 -4.76
N THR A 895 -14.68 -29.87 -4.60
CA THR A 895 -14.11 -31.22 -4.37
C THR A 895 -13.76 -31.38 -2.89
N VAL A 896 -14.45 -32.30 -2.19
CA VAL A 896 -14.20 -32.56 -0.77
C VAL A 896 -13.71 -34.00 -0.59
N THR A 897 -12.46 -34.15 -0.17
CA THR A 897 -11.80 -35.44 0.06
C THR A 897 -11.58 -35.69 1.55
N GLY A 898 -12.11 -36.80 2.05
CA GLY A 898 -11.92 -37.31 3.40
C GLY A 898 -10.52 -37.90 3.64
N ASN A 899 -10.28 -38.31 4.87
CA ASN A 899 -9.04 -38.97 5.29
C ASN A 899 -9.26 -40.50 5.44
N THR A 900 -8.47 -41.15 6.31
CA THR A 900 -8.55 -42.61 6.52
C THR A 900 -9.40 -43.01 7.74
N ALA A 901 -9.98 -42.03 8.43
CA ALA A 901 -10.87 -42.22 9.56
C ALA A 901 -12.31 -41.91 9.15
N ASN A 902 -13.28 -42.29 9.97
CA ASN A 902 -14.69 -42.04 9.69
C ASN A 902 -14.98 -40.52 9.63
N ASN A 903 -15.33 -40.01 8.46
CA ASN A 903 -15.62 -38.61 8.20
C ASN A 903 -17.12 -38.36 7.95
N ILE A 904 -17.56 -37.15 8.25
CA ILE A 904 -18.80 -36.58 7.71
C ILE A 904 -18.37 -35.54 6.68
N LEU A 905 -18.74 -35.76 5.42
CA LEU A 905 -18.50 -34.85 4.30
C LEU A 905 -19.84 -34.30 3.81
N ASN A 906 -19.95 -32.98 3.71
CA ASN A 906 -21.12 -32.31 3.16
C ASN A 906 -20.69 -31.40 2.00
N GLY A 907 -21.27 -31.58 0.81
CA GLY A 907 -20.96 -30.78 -0.38
C GLY A 907 -21.41 -29.33 -0.22
N GLY A 908 -22.63 -29.13 0.29
CA GLY A 908 -23.21 -27.81 0.45
C GLY A 908 -24.26 -27.56 -0.62
N THR A 909 -24.10 -26.56 -1.46
CA THR A 909 -24.95 -26.41 -2.65
C THR A 909 -24.04 -26.26 -3.84
N GLY A 910 -24.35 -26.84 -4.98
CA GLY A 910 -23.42 -26.83 -6.11
C GLY A 910 -23.41 -28.18 -6.78
N ASN A 911 -22.49 -28.40 -7.71
CA ASN A 911 -22.30 -29.74 -8.26
C ASN A 911 -21.00 -30.27 -7.67
N ASP A 912 -21.09 -30.99 -6.57
CA ASP A 912 -19.95 -31.33 -5.73
C ASP A 912 -19.37 -32.71 -6.05
N ASN A 913 -18.11 -32.92 -5.73
CA ASN A 913 -17.42 -34.19 -5.80
C ASN A 913 -16.92 -34.59 -4.40
N LEU A 914 -17.59 -35.55 -3.77
CA LEU A 914 -17.30 -36.04 -2.43
C LEU A 914 -16.60 -37.39 -2.50
N ILE A 915 -15.44 -37.49 -1.86
CA ILE A 915 -14.61 -38.70 -1.82
C ILE A 915 -14.37 -39.07 -0.36
N GLY A 916 -14.97 -40.16 0.12
CA GLY A 916 -14.92 -40.59 1.53
C GLY A 916 -13.52 -41.01 1.98
N GLY A 917 -12.82 -41.77 1.14
CA GLY A 917 -11.50 -42.31 1.45
C GLY A 917 -11.59 -43.70 2.08
N SER A 918 -10.98 -43.88 3.25
CA SER A 918 -11.16 -45.13 4.01
C SER A 918 -11.94 -44.85 5.27
N GLY A 919 -12.75 -45.79 5.74
CA GLY A 919 -13.44 -45.61 7.01
C GLY A 919 -14.86 -46.12 6.98
N THR A 920 -15.76 -45.36 7.59
CA THR A 920 -17.20 -45.59 7.56
C THR A 920 -17.78 -44.19 7.56
N ASP A 921 -17.90 -43.66 6.36
CA ASP A 921 -18.09 -42.25 6.10
C ASP A 921 -19.56 -41.91 5.87
N GLN A 922 -19.90 -40.64 6.06
CA GLN A 922 -21.20 -40.09 5.71
C GLN A 922 -21.00 -38.97 4.69
N LEU A 923 -21.44 -39.18 3.46
CA LEU A 923 -21.35 -38.21 2.38
C LEU A 923 -22.75 -37.66 2.10
N LEU A 924 -22.90 -36.34 2.16
CA LEU A 924 -24.14 -35.60 1.91
C LEU A 924 -23.90 -34.63 0.74
N GLY A 925 -24.46 -34.90 -0.44
CA GLY A 925 -24.38 -34.00 -1.60
C GLY A 925 -25.15 -32.70 -1.36
N SER A 926 -26.40 -32.84 -0.92
CA SER A 926 -27.36 -31.74 -0.63
C SER A 926 -28.02 -31.19 -1.90
N ASP A 927 -27.82 -29.93 -2.32
CA ASP A 927 -28.51 -29.39 -3.50
C ASP A 927 -27.57 -29.31 -4.71
N GLY A 928 -27.97 -29.89 -5.84
CA GLY A 928 -27.29 -29.84 -7.13
C GLY A 928 -26.96 -31.24 -7.65
N ASN A 929 -26.14 -31.36 -8.71
CA ASN A 929 -25.84 -32.65 -9.33
C ASN A 929 -24.50 -33.18 -8.82
N ASP A 930 -24.55 -33.97 -7.75
CA ASP A 930 -23.36 -34.33 -7.00
C ASP A 930 -22.75 -35.66 -7.45
N SER A 931 -21.46 -35.85 -7.19
CA SER A 931 -20.72 -37.09 -7.41
C SER A 931 -20.17 -37.59 -6.08
N LEU A 932 -20.64 -38.73 -5.60
CA LEU A 932 -20.31 -39.30 -4.29
C LEU A 932 -19.59 -40.64 -4.47
N SER A 933 -18.34 -40.74 -3.99
CA SER A 933 -17.57 -41.99 -3.88
C SER A 933 -17.27 -42.28 -2.42
N GLY A 934 -17.86 -43.35 -1.85
CA GLY A 934 -17.53 -43.79 -0.48
C GLY A 934 -16.12 -44.37 -0.36
N ASP A 935 -15.59 -44.90 -1.47
CA ASP A 935 -14.32 -45.61 -1.55
C ASP A 935 -14.28 -46.90 -0.69
N ALA A 936 -13.49 -46.96 0.39
CA ALA A 936 -13.30 -48.19 1.17
C ALA A 936 -13.93 -48.08 2.55
N GLY A 937 -15.07 -48.71 2.75
CA GLY A 937 -15.78 -48.57 4.02
C GLY A 937 -17.19 -49.08 3.90
N ASN A 938 -17.93 -49.08 5.02
CA ASN A 938 -19.38 -49.21 4.97
C ASN A 938 -19.98 -47.80 4.98
N ASP A 939 -20.09 -47.16 3.83
CA ASP A 939 -20.34 -45.73 3.78
C ASP A 939 -21.84 -45.42 3.65
N THR A 940 -22.26 -44.25 4.11
CA THR A 940 -23.63 -43.75 3.96
C THR A 940 -23.62 -42.57 3.01
N LEU A 941 -24.30 -42.70 1.87
CA LEU A 941 -24.32 -41.72 0.79
C LEU A 941 -25.74 -41.15 0.65
N THR A 942 -25.86 -39.82 0.74
CA THR A 942 -27.12 -39.08 0.54
C THR A 942 -26.89 -38.11 -0.61
N GLY A 943 -27.59 -38.28 -1.74
CA GLY A 943 -27.44 -37.40 -2.91
C GLY A 943 -28.07 -36.04 -2.66
N GLY A 944 -29.35 -36.04 -2.28
CA GLY A 944 -30.14 -34.85 -2.05
C GLY A 944 -31.00 -34.44 -3.26
N LEU A 945 -31.00 -33.15 -3.61
CA LEU A 945 -31.77 -32.61 -4.72
C LEU A 945 -30.91 -32.46 -5.98
N GLY A 946 -31.09 -33.33 -6.96
CA GLY A 946 -30.52 -33.14 -8.29
C GLY A 946 -30.22 -34.47 -8.95
N ALA A 947 -29.51 -34.44 -10.08
CA ALA A 947 -29.14 -35.64 -10.81
C ALA A 947 -27.79 -36.16 -10.30
N ASP A 948 -27.85 -36.97 -9.24
CA ASP A 948 -26.65 -37.40 -8.52
C ASP A 948 -26.00 -38.66 -9.10
N LYS A 949 -24.69 -38.79 -8.87
CA LYS A 949 -23.88 -39.94 -9.27
C LYS A 949 -23.25 -40.59 -8.06
N PHE A 950 -23.57 -41.85 -7.83
CA PHE A 950 -22.93 -42.67 -6.81
C PHE A 950 -21.88 -43.55 -7.48
N ILE A 951 -20.60 -43.25 -7.22
CA ILE A 951 -19.45 -43.77 -7.96
C ILE A 951 -18.81 -44.93 -7.19
N TYR A 952 -18.56 -46.02 -7.92
CA TYR A 952 -17.84 -47.19 -7.42
C TYR A 952 -16.64 -47.47 -8.32
N ASN A 953 -15.46 -47.01 -7.89
CA ASN A 953 -14.23 -46.99 -8.69
C ASN A 953 -12.98 -47.60 -8.02
N THR A 954 -13.10 -48.18 -6.81
CA THR A 954 -11.96 -48.72 -6.07
C THR A 954 -11.77 -50.24 -6.25
N ASN A 955 -10.58 -50.61 -6.76
CA ASN A 955 -10.15 -51.99 -7.07
C ASN A 955 -9.70 -52.80 -5.83
N ALA A 956 -10.17 -52.48 -4.62
CA ALA A 956 -10.07 -53.42 -3.50
C ALA A 956 -10.96 -54.67 -3.71
N ALA A 957 -11.68 -54.69 -4.84
CA ALA A 957 -12.13 -55.80 -5.66
C ALA A 957 -12.25 -57.15 -4.93
N PHE A 958 -13.42 -57.38 -4.36
CA PHE A 958 -14.19 -58.64 -4.39
C PHE A 958 -13.45 -59.95 -4.01
N THR A 959 -12.24 -59.88 -3.44
CA THR A 959 -11.33 -61.00 -3.18
C THR A 959 -11.00 -61.16 -1.70
N THR A 960 -11.32 -60.17 -0.85
CA THR A 960 -11.26 -60.26 0.62
C THR A 960 -12.40 -59.45 1.26
N THR A 961 -12.66 -59.65 2.55
CA THR A 961 -13.73 -59.08 3.41
C THR A 961 -13.76 -57.55 3.55
N ALA A 962 -13.23 -56.79 2.58
CA ALA A 962 -12.95 -55.35 2.67
C ALA A 962 -13.78 -54.46 1.72
N VAL A 963 -14.66 -55.02 0.88
CA VAL A 963 -15.73 -54.21 0.27
C VAL A 963 -16.76 -54.02 1.36
N GLY A 964 -16.72 -52.88 2.05
CA GLY A 964 -17.85 -52.56 2.89
C GLY A 964 -19.10 -52.36 2.02
N VAL A 965 -20.25 -52.56 2.65
CA VAL A 965 -21.54 -52.45 2.00
C VAL A 965 -22.03 -51.03 2.21
N ASP A 966 -21.99 -50.24 1.15
CA ASP A 966 -22.48 -48.87 1.21
C ASP A 966 -24.00 -48.82 1.28
N THR A 967 -24.51 -47.71 1.78
CA THR A 967 -25.93 -47.45 1.92
C THR A 967 -26.26 -46.11 1.27
N ILE A 968 -27.08 -46.13 0.21
CA ILE A 968 -27.67 -44.91 -0.35
C ILE A 968 -29.05 -44.67 0.28
N THR A 969 -29.24 -43.49 0.84
CA THR A 969 -30.41 -43.17 1.66
C THR A 969 -31.61 -42.62 0.88
N ASP A 970 -31.40 -42.05 -0.31
CA ASP A 970 -32.43 -41.24 -0.98
C ASP A 970 -32.53 -41.39 -2.52
N PHE A 971 -31.80 -42.34 -3.12
CA PHE A 971 -31.75 -42.57 -4.58
C PHE A 971 -33.07 -42.31 -5.34
N ASN A 972 -33.11 -41.27 -6.17
CA ASN A 972 -34.32 -40.75 -6.80
C ASN A 972 -34.33 -40.86 -8.33
N ILE A 973 -35.06 -41.86 -8.84
CA ILE A 973 -35.25 -42.06 -10.29
C ILE A 973 -35.84 -40.82 -10.99
N SER A 974 -36.67 -40.03 -10.30
CA SER A 974 -37.33 -38.87 -10.90
C SER A 974 -36.40 -37.68 -11.10
N GLN A 975 -35.34 -37.58 -10.28
CA GLN A 975 -34.28 -36.59 -10.42
C GLN A 975 -33.11 -37.08 -11.28
N THR A 976 -33.20 -38.31 -11.79
CA THR A 976 -32.27 -38.95 -12.73
C THR A 976 -30.94 -39.39 -12.14
N ASP A 977 -30.93 -39.73 -10.85
CA ASP A 977 -29.79 -40.33 -10.15
C ASP A 977 -29.24 -41.57 -10.87
N GLN A 978 -27.93 -41.73 -10.81
CA GLN A 978 -27.19 -42.80 -11.47
C GLN A 978 -26.22 -43.50 -10.52
N ILE A 979 -26.10 -44.82 -10.68
CA ILE A 979 -25.03 -45.63 -10.10
C ILE A 979 -23.94 -45.77 -11.17
N VAL A 980 -22.74 -45.30 -10.88
CA VAL A 980 -21.59 -45.32 -11.79
C VAL A 980 -20.65 -46.45 -11.39
N LEU A 981 -20.42 -47.39 -12.31
CA LEU A 981 -19.57 -48.56 -12.10
C LEU A 981 -18.32 -48.45 -12.97
N ASP A 982 -17.14 -48.49 -12.35
CA ASP A 982 -15.86 -48.46 -13.05
C ASP A 982 -15.45 -49.86 -13.54
N LYS A 983 -15.08 -50.01 -14.82
CA LYS A 983 -14.71 -51.32 -15.40
C LYS A 983 -13.42 -51.91 -14.85
N THR A 984 -12.52 -51.07 -14.32
CA THR A 984 -11.31 -51.59 -13.67
C THR A 984 -11.64 -52.28 -12.35
N THR A 985 -12.77 -51.92 -11.73
CA THR A 985 -13.29 -52.54 -10.50
C THR A 985 -14.30 -53.66 -10.82
N PHE A 986 -15.23 -53.44 -11.74
CA PHE A 986 -16.27 -54.38 -12.14
C PHE A 986 -15.88 -55.13 -13.44
N THR A 987 -14.77 -55.85 -13.39
CA THR A 987 -14.06 -56.39 -14.57
C THR A 987 -14.86 -57.38 -15.44
N SER A 988 -15.93 -57.98 -14.92
CA SER A 988 -16.79 -58.91 -15.69
C SER A 988 -17.82 -58.20 -16.57
N ILE A 989 -18.07 -56.91 -16.36
CA ILE A 989 -19.05 -56.14 -17.13
C ILE A 989 -18.50 -55.83 -18.53
N SER A 990 -19.05 -56.46 -19.57
CA SER A 990 -18.52 -56.42 -20.95
C SER A 990 -19.01 -55.27 -21.85
N SER A 991 -19.67 -54.25 -21.30
CA SER A 991 -20.20 -53.12 -22.09
C SER A 991 -19.07 -52.30 -22.74
N ILE A 992 -19.15 -52.02 -24.04
CA ILE A 992 -18.14 -51.26 -24.80
C ILE A 992 -18.75 -49.89 -25.15
N ALA A 993 -18.18 -48.80 -24.60
CA ALA A 993 -18.47 -47.38 -24.88
C ALA A 993 -19.59 -46.62 -24.11
N GLY A 994 -20.05 -47.09 -22.94
CA GLY A 994 -20.57 -46.15 -21.90
C GLY A 994 -22.08 -45.89 -21.83
N THR A 995 -22.94 -46.85 -22.18
CA THR A 995 -24.41 -46.68 -22.02
C THR A 995 -25.06 -47.87 -21.31
N GLY A 996 -25.02 -47.88 -19.98
CA GLY A 996 -25.78 -48.77 -19.09
C GLY A 996 -25.78 -50.26 -19.44
N PHE A 997 -26.77 -50.98 -18.92
CA PHE A 997 -27.00 -52.38 -19.27
C PHE A 997 -27.95 -52.51 -20.46
N SER A 998 -27.67 -53.43 -21.38
CA SER A 998 -28.39 -53.59 -22.65
C SER A 998 -29.13 -54.91 -22.76
N VAL A 999 -28.77 -55.91 -21.95
CA VAL A 999 -29.41 -57.24 -21.94
C VAL A 999 -29.68 -57.75 -20.51
N ALA A 1000 -30.68 -58.62 -20.36
CA ALA A 1000 -31.06 -59.20 -19.05
C ALA A 1000 -29.98 -60.09 -18.42
N SER A 1001 -28.97 -60.51 -19.19
CA SER A 1001 -27.79 -61.20 -18.68
C SER A 1001 -26.79 -60.27 -17.98
N GLU A 1002 -26.96 -58.94 -18.08
CA GLU A 1002 -26.09 -57.97 -17.42
C GLU A 1002 -26.74 -57.41 -16.13
N PHE A 1003 -28.08 -57.25 -16.12
CA PHE A 1003 -28.82 -56.78 -14.94
C PHE A 1003 -30.10 -57.59 -14.68
N ALA A 1004 -30.26 -58.11 -13.47
CA ALA A 1004 -31.44 -58.87 -13.04
C ALA A 1004 -32.07 -58.35 -11.74
N LYS A 1005 -33.38 -58.56 -11.59
CA LYS A 1005 -34.15 -58.22 -10.38
C LYS A 1005 -34.68 -59.49 -9.70
N VAL A 1006 -34.53 -59.57 -8.38
CA VAL A 1006 -34.99 -60.70 -7.55
C VAL A 1006 -35.72 -60.23 -6.30
N THR A 1007 -36.32 -61.16 -5.55
CA THR A 1007 -37.11 -60.88 -4.33
C THR A 1007 -36.47 -61.39 -3.03
N SER A 1008 -35.32 -62.07 -3.10
CA SER A 1008 -34.57 -62.50 -1.92
C SER A 1008 -33.08 -62.61 -2.23
N ASP A 1009 -32.24 -62.45 -1.21
CA ASP A 1009 -30.78 -62.55 -1.36
C ASP A 1009 -30.36 -63.96 -1.80
N ALA A 1010 -31.13 -64.98 -1.40
CA ALA A 1010 -30.95 -66.36 -1.85
C ALA A 1010 -31.17 -66.53 -3.36
N LEU A 1011 -32.01 -65.70 -4.00
CA LEU A 1011 -32.16 -65.68 -5.45
C LEU A 1011 -31.04 -64.86 -6.11
N ALA A 1012 -30.59 -63.77 -5.48
CA ALA A 1012 -29.48 -62.96 -6.00
C ALA A 1012 -28.20 -63.80 -6.14
N ALA A 1013 -27.93 -64.60 -5.11
CA ALA A 1013 -26.89 -65.61 -4.97
C ALA A 1013 -26.79 -66.66 -6.10
N THR A 1014 -27.87 -66.88 -6.85
CA THR A 1014 -27.98 -67.94 -7.89
C THR A 1014 -28.21 -67.38 -9.29
N SER A 1015 -28.33 -66.05 -9.42
CA SER A 1015 -28.52 -65.37 -10.70
C SER A 1015 -27.26 -65.46 -11.57
N ALA A 1016 -27.45 -65.57 -12.88
CA ALA A 1016 -26.37 -65.54 -13.86
C ALA A 1016 -26.04 -64.12 -14.36
N ALA A 1017 -26.76 -63.09 -13.89
CA ALA A 1017 -26.51 -61.71 -14.29
C ALA A 1017 -25.32 -61.07 -13.55
N ASP A 1018 -24.63 -60.13 -14.19
CA ASP A 1018 -23.46 -59.43 -13.63
C ASP A 1018 -23.83 -58.57 -12.42
N ILE A 1019 -24.90 -57.78 -12.51
CA ILE A 1019 -25.47 -57.02 -11.38
C ILE A 1019 -26.87 -57.54 -11.05
N VAL A 1020 -27.12 -57.78 -9.77
CA VAL A 1020 -28.40 -58.31 -9.29
C VAL A 1020 -28.97 -57.41 -8.20
N TYR A 1021 -30.21 -56.95 -8.38
CA TYR A 1021 -30.91 -56.10 -7.43
C TYR A 1021 -32.02 -56.85 -6.70
N ASN A 1022 -31.94 -56.94 -5.37
CA ASN A 1022 -33.01 -57.47 -4.53
C ASN A 1022 -34.03 -56.37 -4.19
N THR A 1023 -35.21 -56.47 -4.80
CA THR A 1023 -36.31 -55.53 -4.64
C THR A 1023 -36.93 -55.50 -3.23
N THR A 1024 -36.68 -56.50 -2.39
CA THR A 1024 -37.21 -56.57 -1.01
C THR A 1024 -36.27 -55.94 0.01
N THR A 1025 -34.97 -56.16 -0.12
CA THR A 1025 -33.95 -55.65 0.81
C THR A 1025 -33.34 -54.33 0.34
N GLY A 1026 -33.34 -54.06 -0.97
CA GLY A 1026 -32.64 -52.93 -1.57
C GLY A 1026 -31.19 -53.26 -1.95
N GLY A 1027 -30.71 -54.48 -1.69
CA GLY A 1027 -29.32 -54.86 -1.92
C GLY A 1027 -28.97 -55.02 -3.41
N LEU A 1028 -27.80 -54.51 -3.79
CA LEU A 1028 -27.14 -54.77 -5.08
C LEU A 1028 -25.92 -55.67 -4.89
N PHE A 1029 -25.84 -56.68 -5.75
CA PHE A 1029 -24.82 -57.73 -5.72
C PHE A 1029 -24.07 -57.75 -7.05
N TYR A 1030 -22.76 -57.93 -6.99
CA TYR A 1030 -21.91 -58.10 -8.17
C TYR A 1030 -21.46 -59.55 -8.32
N ASN A 1031 -21.69 -60.15 -9.49
CA ASN A 1031 -21.28 -61.51 -9.82
C ASN A 1031 -20.06 -61.51 -10.75
N GLN A 1032 -18.87 -61.69 -10.17
CA GLN A 1032 -17.61 -61.67 -10.93
C GLN A 1032 -17.44 -62.85 -11.92
N ASN A 1033 -18.20 -63.96 -11.76
CA ASN A 1033 -17.91 -65.23 -12.45
C ASN A 1033 -19.00 -65.72 -13.44
N GLY A 1034 -20.08 -64.96 -13.67
CA GLY A 1034 -21.05 -65.22 -14.75
C GLY A 1034 -21.66 -66.62 -14.87
N THR A 1035 -21.58 -67.49 -13.85
CA THR A 1035 -22.07 -68.89 -13.90
C THR A 1035 -23.05 -69.21 -12.77
N ALA A 1036 -24.14 -69.89 -13.12
CA ALA A 1036 -25.36 -70.11 -12.31
C ALA A 1036 -25.22 -71.09 -11.12
N ALA A 1037 -24.02 -71.31 -10.58
CA ALA A 1037 -23.79 -72.27 -9.50
C ALA A 1037 -23.30 -71.57 -8.22
N GLY A 1038 -24.26 -71.06 -7.45
CA GLY A 1038 -24.21 -70.84 -6.00
C GLY A 1038 -23.03 -70.07 -5.43
N LEU A 1039 -23.22 -68.79 -5.12
CA LEU A 1039 -22.38 -67.98 -4.22
C LEU A 1039 -20.87 -68.26 -4.31
N GLY A 1040 -20.30 -68.14 -5.51
CA GLY A 1040 -18.86 -67.92 -5.66
C GLY A 1040 -18.54 -66.44 -5.43
N THR A 1041 -18.70 -65.98 -4.18
CA THR A 1041 -18.44 -64.61 -3.67
C THR A 1041 -19.10 -63.47 -4.44
N GLY A 1042 -20.42 -63.58 -4.71
CA GLY A 1042 -21.23 -62.42 -5.06
C GLY A 1042 -21.35 -61.48 -3.86
N ALA A 1043 -20.42 -60.54 -3.72
CA ALA A 1043 -20.44 -59.59 -2.61
C ALA A 1043 -21.55 -58.57 -2.85
N GLN A 1044 -22.41 -58.40 -1.86
CA GLN A 1044 -23.20 -57.19 -1.78
C GLN A 1044 -22.22 -56.02 -1.67
N PHE A 1045 -22.42 -54.97 -2.45
CA PHE A 1045 -21.58 -53.77 -2.39
C PHE A 1045 -22.40 -52.52 -2.06
N LEU A 1046 -23.73 -52.59 -2.21
CA LEU A 1046 -24.61 -51.45 -2.03
C LEU A 1046 -25.98 -51.88 -1.50
N THR A 1047 -26.59 -51.02 -0.69
CA THR A 1047 -27.99 -51.08 -0.24
C THR A 1047 -28.71 -49.78 -0.57
N LEU A 1048 -29.83 -49.87 -1.29
CA LEU A 1048 -30.75 -48.74 -1.52
C LEU A 1048 -31.90 -48.77 -0.51
N THR A 1049 -31.92 -47.84 0.44
CA THR A 1049 -32.89 -47.88 1.56
C THR A 1049 -34.35 -47.68 1.13
N ASN A 1050 -34.58 -46.83 0.13
CA ASN A 1050 -35.91 -46.50 -0.41
C ASN A 1050 -36.41 -47.51 -1.45
N LYS A 1051 -35.58 -48.48 -1.83
CA LYS A 1051 -35.91 -49.64 -2.69
C LYS A 1051 -36.58 -49.22 -4.01
N PRO A 1052 -35.92 -48.41 -4.85
CA PRO A 1052 -36.54 -47.82 -6.01
C PRO A 1052 -36.75 -48.88 -7.11
N ALA A 1053 -37.65 -48.58 -8.05
CA ALA A 1053 -37.98 -49.48 -9.15
C ALA A 1053 -36.92 -49.43 -10.27
N LEU A 1054 -35.70 -49.92 -9.98
CA LEU A 1054 -34.56 -49.81 -10.89
C LEU A 1054 -34.77 -50.48 -12.26
N THR A 1055 -34.18 -49.86 -13.27
CA THR A 1055 -34.00 -50.37 -14.62
C THR A 1055 -32.55 -50.15 -15.08
N ALA A 1056 -32.20 -50.67 -16.25
CA ALA A 1056 -30.85 -50.56 -16.78
C ALA A 1056 -30.38 -49.11 -17.04
N THR A 1057 -31.30 -48.14 -17.16
CA THR A 1057 -30.97 -46.75 -17.47
C THR A 1057 -30.39 -45.99 -16.28
N GLN A 1058 -30.51 -46.53 -15.06
CA GLN A 1058 -29.95 -45.95 -13.84
C GLN A 1058 -28.46 -46.27 -13.64
N PHE A 1059 -27.86 -47.07 -14.52
CA PHE A 1059 -26.46 -47.45 -14.42
C PHE A 1059 -25.63 -46.77 -15.51
N LEU A 1060 -24.48 -46.24 -15.12
CA LEU A 1060 -23.44 -45.77 -16.03
C LEU A 1060 -22.21 -46.64 -15.84
N ILE A 1061 -21.59 -47.08 -16.94
CA ILE A 1061 -20.38 -47.91 -16.88
C ILE A 1061 -19.23 -47.13 -17.51
N GLN A 1062 -18.25 -46.74 -16.70
CA GLN A 1062 -17.10 -45.94 -17.13
C GLN A 1062 -15.83 -46.81 -17.28
N ALA A 1063 -14.87 -46.31 -18.05
CA ALA A 1063 -13.69 -47.06 -18.49
C ALA A 1063 -12.46 -46.79 -17.63
#